data_AF-A0A139PK31-F1
#
_entry.id   AF-A0A139PK31-F1
#
_cell.length_a   1.000
_cell.length_b   1.000
_cell.length_c   1.000
_cell.angle_alpha   90.00
_cell.angle_beta   90.00
_cell.angle_gamma   90.00
#
_symmetry.space_group_name_H-M   'P 1'
#
loop_
_entity.id
_entity.type
_entity.pdbx_description
1 polymer ?
#
loop_
_entity_poly.entity_id
_entity_poly.type
_entity_poly.pdbx_seq_one_letter_code
_entity_poly.pdbx_strand_id
1 'polypeptide(L)'
;MQKMSLSVTHSDNKINVKHNNRNFEEQEWGHTTNSHIDRSLTQYNSTFIKQDIREAYQEAFGEPLEEYNAKQKRQDRKIDDYYEYVKGLNDSHKRKGKGGKATTKYNVQDEIIITIGNKETWDELHSRTISSINDKKEAEKVFIEYKKKLADEIFKRFLEDFQAKHKHLHVFNAVAHYDEAGAPHMHMTFFGKAEGMKKGLRLQPRTTRAIAQDLDGDFYQKMLESDQKKYDLAKENRERKRQGLEPLQGDRKGNMSASADVYTQFLAETKQILIDKARELGLEYVATGTHDFGDMDHFKEAVKKGKEEADKEVNQYKQEKLEEIKKLDTEINDKQAKKQEADKTAEKAQETAKQAQKDAEDALQSKDEATREERIARENAELAKKQAESFRKELERLKAEKAAQESELNELSEKIADQTLELEETKEEKALLEADKNFFREQVQENISKISEQSAKISEQEAKISKNEDFMAQQVRQHDEQIDFIGRRTRALQGLEKASKVTYDEKGVFKTLGKVTMDQSHYENLKKKAGFFDSLKEFANDIVSTIKETSVYKALQAEVAKWKGLFESEQAKNADLEKEKNNLEKDNDKLRQELGDLYYQNAISKDIGKMCEKYLTQEEKNKLYRKLDNRAQEREEEEEQLRRDDFSYDYDR
;
A
#
# COMPACT_ATOMS: atom_id res chain seq x y z
N MET A 1 4.21 6.85 -14.78
CA MET A 1 3.21 7.11 -13.73
C MET A 1 3.94 7.27 -12.41
N GLN A 2 3.44 8.12 -11.52
CA GLN A 2 4.04 8.26 -10.19
C GLN A 2 3.66 7.04 -9.34
N LYS A 3 4.64 6.37 -8.76
CA LYS A 3 4.43 5.18 -7.93
C LYS A 3 4.12 5.60 -6.49
N MET A 4 3.01 5.14 -5.93
CA MET A 4 2.63 5.42 -4.53
C MET A 4 2.03 4.19 -3.86
N SER A 5 2.33 4.01 -2.57
CA SER A 5 1.60 3.05 -1.72
C SER A 5 0.20 3.56 -1.40
N LEU A 6 -0.76 2.67 -1.17
CA LEU A 6 -2.12 3.05 -0.76
C LEU A 6 -2.54 2.14 0.39
N SER A 7 -3.09 2.72 1.46
CA SER A 7 -3.55 1.96 2.62
C SER A 7 -4.96 2.37 3.06
N VAL A 8 -5.68 1.38 3.59
CA VAL A 8 -6.98 1.54 4.25
C VAL A 8 -6.86 0.82 5.58
N THR A 9 -7.13 1.52 6.68
CA THR A 9 -7.13 0.95 8.03
C THR A 9 -8.48 1.19 8.68
N HIS A 10 -8.95 0.26 9.51
CA HIS A 10 -10.23 0.38 10.22
C HIS A 10 -10.02 0.51 11.72
N SER A 11 -10.85 1.32 12.37
CA SER A 11 -10.94 1.43 13.82
C SER A 11 -12.39 1.52 14.26
N ASP A 12 -12.72 0.81 15.35
CA ASP A 12 -14.01 0.84 16.04
C ASP A 12 -13.88 1.39 17.48
N ASN A 13 -12.65 1.65 17.94
CA ASN A 13 -12.34 1.95 19.33
C ASN A 13 -11.47 3.19 19.55
N LYS A 14 -10.80 3.72 18.51
CA LYS A 14 -9.90 4.89 18.60
C LYS A 14 -10.39 6.07 17.75
N ILE A 15 -11.71 6.27 17.68
CA ILE A 15 -12.33 7.29 16.83
C ILE A 15 -12.47 8.58 17.63
N ASN A 16 -11.95 9.68 17.10
CA ASN A 16 -12.05 11.00 17.73
C ASN A 16 -12.49 12.05 16.70
N VAL A 17 -13.80 12.23 16.56
CA VAL A 17 -14.40 13.20 15.62
C VAL A 17 -13.97 14.65 15.95
N LYS A 18 -13.67 14.97 17.21
CA LYS A 18 -13.12 16.28 17.60
C LYS A 18 -11.73 16.49 17.00
N HIS A 19 -10.89 15.45 17.05
CA HIS A 19 -9.56 15.45 16.43
C HIS A 19 -9.65 15.53 14.90
N ASN A 20 -10.53 14.76 14.27
CA ASN A 20 -10.73 14.78 12.82
C ASN A 20 -11.08 16.20 12.32
N ASN A 21 -11.97 16.88 13.04
CA ASN A 21 -12.43 18.22 12.69
C ASN A 21 -11.54 19.35 13.20
N ARG A 22 -10.40 19.03 13.84
CA ARG A 22 -9.50 20.00 14.51
C ARG A 22 -10.25 20.96 15.45
N ASN A 23 -11.33 20.48 16.06
CA ASN A 23 -12.22 21.28 16.90
C ASN A 23 -11.69 21.32 18.35
N PHE A 24 -10.43 21.71 18.51
CA PHE A 24 -9.73 21.73 19.79
C PHE A 24 -9.94 23.05 20.52
N GLU A 25 -10.02 22.98 21.84
CA GLU A 25 -9.84 24.14 22.70
C GLU A 25 -8.37 24.57 22.71
N GLU A 26 -8.09 25.83 23.04
CA GLU A 26 -6.72 26.37 22.99
C GLU A 26 -5.73 25.55 23.84
N GLN A 27 -6.19 25.01 24.96
CA GLN A 27 -5.39 24.19 25.89
C GLN A 27 -5.11 22.77 25.38
N GLU A 28 -5.83 22.30 24.37
CA GLU A 28 -5.67 20.94 23.81
C GLU A 28 -4.65 20.90 22.66
N TRP A 29 -4.24 22.06 22.15
CA TRP A 29 -3.14 22.17 21.20
C TRP A 29 -1.81 21.87 21.89
N GLY A 30 -0.96 21.04 21.26
CA GLY A 30 0.34 20.65 21.82
C GLY A 30 0.30 19.61 22.94
N HIS A 31 -0.89 19.11 23.32
CA HIS A 31 -1.00 17.93 24.21
C HIS A 31 -0.41 16.69 23.51
N THR A 32 0.08 15.70 24.27
CA THR A 32 0.86 14.55 23.74
C THR A 32 0.17 13.79 22.59
N THR A 33 -1.15 13.80 22.55
CA THR A 33 -1.95 13.13 21.50
C THR A 33 -2.16 13.97 20.24
N ASN A 34 -1.93 15.28 20.28
CA ASN A 34 -2.14 16.22 19.18
C ASN A 34 -0.86 16.99 18.80
N SER A 35 0.28 16.69 19.43
CA SER A 35 1.55 17.41 19.24
C SER A 35 2.18 17.22 17.86
N HIS A 36 1.68 16.25 17.08
CA HIS A 36 2.11 15.97 15.71
C HIS A 36 1.40 16.83 14.65
N ILE A 37 0.42 17.65 15.05
CA ILE A 37 -0.36 18.50 14.16
C ILE A 37 0.30 19.88 14.06
N ASP A 38 0.62 20.30 12.84
CA ASP A 38 1.02 21.67 12.54
C ASP A 38 -0.22 22.55 12.33
N ARG A 39 -0.59 23.29 13.39
CA ARG A 39 -1.73 24.20 13.38
C ARG A 39 -1.70 25.22 12.24
N SER A 40 -0.52 25.62 11.77
CA SER A 40 -0.40 26.60 10.68
C SER A 40 -0.85 26.04 9.33
N LEU A 41 -0.83 24.70 9.19
CA LEU A 41 -1.20 23.98 7.98
C LEU A 41 -2.65 23.47 8.01
N THR A 42 -3.33 23.51 9.16
CA THR A 42 -4.72 23.05 9.29
C THR A 42 -5.69 23.74 8.31
N GLN A 43 -5.39 24.97 7.90
CA GLN A 43 -6.18 25.70 6.88
C GLN A 43 -6.22 24.99 5.51
N TYR A 44 -5.28 24.10 5.23
CA TYR A 44 -5.23 23.32 3.99
C TYR A 44 -6.01 22.01 4.08
N ASN A 45 -6.48 21.59 5.27
CA ASN A 45 -7.31 20.40 5.42
C ASN A 45 -8.63 20.53 4.66
N SER A 46 -9.09 19.42 4.09
CA SER A 46 -10.34 19.38 3.32
C SER A 46 -11.42 18.68 4.12
N THR A 47 -12.60 19.28 4.18
CA THR A 47 -13.80 18.65 4.76
C THR A 47 -14.76 18.31 3.62
N PHE A 48 -14.98 17.02 3.38
CA PHE A 48 -15.94 16.55 2.38
C PHE A 48 -17.33 16.36 2.98
N ILE A 49 -17.40 15.82 4.20
CA ILE A 49 -18.64 15.62 4.94
C ILE A 49 -18.41 16.00 6.40
N LYS A 50 -19.31 16.79 6.97
CA LYS A 50 -19.30 17.14 8.38
C LYS A 50 -20.73 17.36 8.87
N GLN A 51 -21.30 16.30 9.41
CA GLN A 51 -22.62 16.27 10.02
C GLN A 51 -22.50 15.91 11.50
N ASP A 52 -23.35 16.47 12.36
CA ASP A 52 -23.41 16.05 13.75
C ASP A 52 -23.96 14.62 13.83
N ILE A 53 -23.36 13.78 14.70
CA ILE A 53 -23.74 12.37 14.79
C ILE A 53 -25.20 12.19 15.24
N ARG A 54 -25.75 13.09 16.07
CA ARG A 54 -27.15 12.99 16.51
C ARG A 54 -28.09 13.32 15.36
N GLU A 55 -27.75 14.31 14.55
CA GLU A 55 -28.50 14.64 13.32
C GLU A 55 -28.46 13.47 12.33
N ALA A 56 -27.28 12.88 12.10
CA ALA A 56 -27.13 11.71 11.23
C ALA A 56 -27.95 10.49 11.73
N TYR A 57 -27.97 10.26 13.05
CA TYR A 57 -28.80 9.22 13.66
C TYR A 57 -30.30 9.51 13.50
N GLN A 58 -30.72 10.76 13.63
CA GLN A 58 -32.11 11.15 13.43
C GLN A 58 -32.54 10.95 11.98
N GLU A 59 -31.69 11.32 11.02
CA GLU A 59 -31.93 11.11 9.59
C GLU A 59 -32.06 9.61 9.25
N ALA A 60 -31.16 8.78 9.78
CA ALA A 60 -31.12 7.36 9.46
C ALA A 60 -32.17 6.51 10.23
N PHE A 61 -32.49 6.87 11.46
CA PHE A 61 -33.27 6.03 12.37
C PHE A 61 -34.53 6.69 12.94
N GLY A 62 -34.79 7.97 12.66
CA GLY A 62 -35.94 8.72 13.19
C GLY A 62 -37.28 8.09 12.83
N GLU A 63 -37.55 7.89 11.54
CA GLU A 63 -38.77 7.21 11.08
C GLU A 63 -38.88 5.77 11.63
N PRO A 64 -37.85 4.90 11.53
CA PRO A 64 -37.86 3.57 12.15
C PRO A 64 -38.12 3.56 13.67
N LEU A 65 -37.66 4.59 14.39
CA LEU A 65 -37.86 4.77 15.82
C LEU A 65 -39.31 5.11 16.13
N GLU A 66 -39.90 6.04 15.38
CA GLU A 66 -41.31 6.41 15.51
C GLU A 66 -42.22 5.20 15.30
N GLU A 67 -41.98 4.42 14.23
CA GLU A 67 -42.71 3.17 13.97
C GLU A 67 -42.59 2.17 15.13
N TYR A 68 -41.38 2.04 15.70
CA TYR A 68 -41.13 1.13 16.81
C TYR A 68 -41.89 1.57 18.07
N ASN A 69 -41.81 2.87 18.40
CA ASN A 69 -42.44 3.46 19.58
C ASN A 69 -43.97 3.43 19.49
N ALA A 70 -44.54 3.62 18.30
CA ALA A 70 -45.98 3.50 18.05
C ALA A 70 -46.52 2.09 18.36
N LYS A 71 -45.69 1.05 18.19
CA LYS A 71 -46.04 -0.35 18.49
C LYS A 71 -45.92 -0.70 19.99
N GLN A 72 -45.30 0.14 20.81
CA GLN A 72 -45.07 -0.16 22.23
C GLN A 72 -46.24 0.27 23.13
N LYS A 73 -46.84 -0.71 23.83
CA LYS A 73 -47.87 -0.45 24.86
C LYS A 73 -47.31 -0.03 26.21
N ARG A 74 -46.04 -0.36 26.48
CA ARG A 74 -45.36 -0.12 27.75
C ARG A 74 -44.43 1.08 27.61
N GLN A 75 -44.54 2.06 28.53
CA GLN A 75 -43.73 3.27 28.46
C GLN A 75 -42.23 2.98 28.63
N ASP A 76 -41.85 2.02 29.48
CA ASP A 76 -40.46 1.62 29.69
C ASP A 76 -39.78 0.95 28.48
N ARG A 77 -40.55 0.66 27.42
CA ARG A 77 -40.04 0.10 26.15
C ARG A 77 -39.91 1.13 25.04
N LYS A 78 -40.45 2.34 25.22
CA LYS A 78 -40.25 3.42 24.27
C LYS A 78 -38.85 3.99 24.42
N ILE A 79 -38.27 4.41 23.32
CA ILE A 79 -36.93 5.00 23.27
C ILE A 79 -37.08 6.46 22.86
N ASP A 80 -36.65 7.37 23.73
CA ASP A 80 -36.79 8.82 23.49
C ASP A 80 -35.68 9.33 22.56
N ASP A 81 -34.41 9.06 22.89
CA ASP A 81 -33.24 9.39 22.09
C ASP A 81 -32.53 8.09 21.69
N TYR A 82 -32.57 7.77 20.39
CA TYR A 82 -32.01 6.52 19.89
C TYR A 82 -30.48 6.51 19.93
N TYR A 83 -29.83 7.66 19.71
CA TYR A 83 -28.38 7.76 19.78
C TYR A 83 -27.89 7.49 21.21
N GLU A 84 -28.46 8.17 22.21
CA GLU A 84 -28.09 7.95 23.62
C GLU A 84 -28.45 6.54 24.10
N TYR A 85 -29.56 5.97 23.61
CA TYR A 85 -29.90 4.57 23.87
C TYR A 85 -28.83 3.60 23.34
N VAL A 86 -28.39 3.76 22.10
CA VAL A 86 -27.36 2.90 21.47
C VAL A 86 -26.00 3.10 22.14
N LYS A 87 -25.64 4.34 22.46
CA LYS A 87 -24.42 4.68 23.21
C LYS A 87 -24.41 4.04 24.59
N GLY A 88 -25.51 4.12 25.34
CA GLY A 88 -25.67 3.46 26.62
C GLY A 88 -25.53 1.93 26.53
N LEU A 89 -26.06 1.32 25.47
CA LEU A 89 -25.85 -0.11 25.21
C LEU A 89 -24.39 -0.44 24.94
N ASN A 90 -23.70 0.35 24.11
CA ASN A 90 -22.29 0.17 23.78
C ASN A 90 -21.40 0.27 25.05
N ASP A 91 -21.61 1.31 25.86
CA ASP A 91 -20.85 1.55 27.09
C ASP A 91 -21.08 0.47 28.15
N SER A 92 -22.32 -0.02 28.26
CA SER A 92 -22.65 -1.08 29.22
C SER A 92 -21.97 -2.42 28.90
N HIS A 93 -21.72 -2.71 27.62
CA HIS A 93 -21.08 -3.94 27.18
C HIS A 93 -19.55 -3.89 27.35
N LYS A 94 -18.95 -2.70 27.22
CA LYS A 94 -17.52 -2.48 27.54
C LYS A 94 -17.16 -2.80 28.99
N ARG A 95 -18.12 -2.69 29.92
CA ARG A 95 -17.90 -2.92 31.36
C ARG A 95 -18.01 -4.39 31.82
N LYS A 96 -18.51 -5.32 31.00
CA LYS A 96 -18.86 -6.70 31.44
C LYS A 96 -17.87 -7.81 31.03
N GLY A 97 -16.81 -7.50 30.28
CA GLY A 97 -15.84 -8.51 29.83
C GLY A 97 -14.77 -8.85 30.88
N LYS A 98 -14.86 -10.04 31.51
CA LYS A 98 -13.70 -10.66 32.19
C LYS A 98 -12.70 -11.10 31.12
N GLY A 99 -11.75 -10.22 30.76
CA GLY A 99 -10.72 -10.50 29.75
C GLY A 99 -10.45 -9.37 28.74
N GLY A 100 -10.99 -8.15 28.94
CA GLY A 100 -10.60 -6.97 28.17
C GLY A 100 -11.12 -6.87 26.73
N LYS A 101 -11.69 -7.93 26.15
CA LYS A 101 -12.35 -7.88 24.83
C LYS A 101 -13.86 -7.71 24.99
N ALA A 102 -14.34 -6.48 24.85
CA ALA A 102 -15.76 -6.19 24.77
C ALA A 102 -16.27 -6.52 23.36
N THR A 103 -17.11 -7.53 23.21
CA THR A 103 -17.85 -7.76 21.96
C THR A 103 -19.18 -7.02 22.05
N THR A 104 -19.20 -5.77 21.60
CA THR A 104 -20.44 -5.00 21.57
C THR A 104 -21.26 -5.41 20.34
N LYS A 105 -22.56 -5.56 20.52
CA LYS A 105 -23.51 -5.91 19.45
C LYS A 105 -23.86 -4.70 18.58
N TYR A 106 -23.57 -3.51 19.09
CA TYR A 106 -23.88 -2.22 18.51
C TYR A 106 -22.60 -1.39 18.50
N ASN A 107 -22.23 -0.90 17.32
CA ASN A 107 -21.19 0.11 17.16
C ASN A 107 -21.89 1.45 16.95
N VAL A 108 -21.55 2.44 17.77
CA VAL A 108 -22.09 3.79 17.61
C VAL A 108 -21.58 4.41 16.31
N GLN A 109 -20.31 4.15 16.00
CA GLN A 109 -19.61 4.62 14.81
C GLN A 109 -18.39 3.72 14.58
N ASP A 110 -17.95 3.67 13.33
CA ASP A 110 -16.73 3.04 12.84
C ASP A 110 -15.97 4.09 12.01
N GLU A 111 -14.65 3.95 11.90
CA GLU A 111 -13.81 4.82 11.07
C GLU A 111 -12.93 3.98 10.15
N ILE A 112 -12.75 4.44 8.92
CA ILE A 112 -11.61 4.04 8.11
C ILE A 112 -10.69 5.23 7.87
N ILE A 113 -9.39 4.98 7.90
CA ILE A 113 -8.36 5.95 7.53
C ILE A 113 -7.75 5.49 6.21
N ILE A 114 -7.78 6.40 5.24
CA ILE A 114 -7.34 6.17 3.87
C ILE A 114 -6.09 7.00 3.65
N THR A 115 -4.97 6.40 3.32
CA THR A 115 -3.69 7.11 3.16
C THR A 115 -3.14 6.93 1.75
N ILE A 116 -2.67 8.04 1.17
CA ILE A 116 -2.07 8.08 -0.18
C ILE A 116 -0.56 8.28 -0.04
N GLY A 117 0.23 7.29 -0.45
CA GLY A 117 1.69 7.26 -0.28
C GLY A 117 2.13 6.81 1.12
N ASN A 118 3.42 6.97 1.39
CA ASN A 118 4.03 6.74 2.70
C ASN A 118 4.90 7.96 3.07
N LYS A 119 5.38 8.02 4.31
CA LYS A 119 6.18 9.15 4.79
C LYS A 119 7.39 9.41 3.88
N GLU A 120 8.15 8.37 3.53
CA GLU A 120 9.36 8.48 2.72
C GLU A 120 9.10 9.13 1.35
N THR A 121 8.03 8.72 0.67
CA THR A 121 7.65 9.26 -0.64
C THR A 121 7.34 10.76 -0.56
N TRP A 122 6.64 11.18 0.49
CA TRP A 122 6.27 12.59 0.66
C TRP A 122 7.43 13.44 1.19
N ASP A 123 8.30 12.88 2.03
CA ASP A 123 9.52 13.55 2.49
C ASP A 123 10.50 13.80 1.33
N GLU A 124 10.62 12.85 0.39
CA GLU A 124 11.44 13.02 -0.81
C GLU A 124 10.86 14.12 -1.73
N LEU A 125 9.55 14.08 -1.98
CA LEU A 125 8.87 15.09 -2.79
C LEU A 125 9.02 16.48 -2.15
N HIS A 126 8.83 16.57 -0.83
CA HIS A 126 9.05 17.80 -0.07
C HIS A 126 10.47 18.32 -0.27
N SER A 127 11.47 17.48 -0.02
CA SER A 127 12.89 17.83 -0.17
C SER A 127 13.23 18.34 -1.58
N ARG A 128 12.66 17.72 -2.61
CA ARG A 128 12.81 18.13 -4.02
C ARG A 128 12.13 19.46 -4.31
N THR A 129 10.92 19.70 -3.79
CA THR A 129 10.22 20.97 -3.98
C THR A 129 10.95 22.11 -3.30
N ILE A 130 11.40 21.91 -2.05
CA ILE A 130 12.14 22.93 -1.30
C ILE A 130 13.50 23.24 -1.95
N SER A 131 14.19 22.27 -2.55
CA SER A 131 15.47 22.52 -3.23
C SER A 131 15.31 23.20 -4.60
N SER A 132 14.14 23.10 -5.22
CA SER A 132 13.88 23.65 -6.57
C SER A 132 13.39 25.10 -6.55
N ILE A 133 13.00 25.63 -5.40
CA ILE A 133 12.40 26.97 -5.26
C ILE A 133 13.22 27.77 -4.23
N ASN A 134 13.75 28.94 -4.63
CA ASN A 134 14.62 29.76 -3.78
C ASN A 134 13.92 30.30 -2.52
N ASP A 135 12.64 30.67 -2.61
CA ASP A 135 11.85 31.09 -1.46
C ASP A 135 11.25 29.88 -0.75
N LYS A 136 11.77 29.55 0.43
CA LYS A 136 11.32 28.41 1.23
C LYS A 136 9.84 28.48 1.62
N LYS A 137 9.29 29.68 1.87
CA LYS A 137 7.88 29.82 2.24
C LYS A 137 6.97 29.55 1.06
N GLU A 138 7.35 30.04 -0.11
CA GLU A 138 6.63 29.76 -1.35
C GLU A 138 6.75 28.28 -1.73
N ALA A 139 7.93 27.67 -1.53
CA ALA A 139 8.14 26.26 -1.77
C ALA A 139 7.24 25.36 -0.90
N GLU A 140 7.12 25.69 0.39
CA GLU A 140 6.24 24.98 1.33
C GLU A 140 4.76 25.09 0.90
N LYS A 141 4.35 26.29 0.48
CA LYS A 141 3.00 26.56 -0.01
C LYS A 141 2.70 25.76 -1.29
N VAL A 142 3.61 25.78 -2.27
CA VAL A 142 3.48 25.01 -3.51
C VAL A 142 3.40 23.51 -3.21
N PHE A 143 4.22 23.01 -2.29
CA PHE A 143 4.19 21.60 -1.91
C PHE A 143 2.86 21.19 -1.28
N ILE A 144 2.36 21.96 -0.31
CA ILE A 144 1.09 21.60 0.36
C ILE A 144 -0.11 21.73 -0.58
N GLU A 145 -0.12 22.72 -1.48
CA GLU A 145 -1.15 22.85 -2.51
C GLU A 145 -1.12 21.67 -3.50
N TYR A 146 0.06 21.20 -3.90
CA TYR A 146 0.22 20.00 -4.71
C TYR A 146 -0.30 18.75 -3.98
N LYS A 147 0.15 18.54 -2.74
CA LYS A 147 -0.27 17.42 -1.87
C LYS A 147 -1.79 17.38 -1.73
N LYS A 148 -2.40 18.54 -1.44
CA LYS A 148 -3.84 18.72 -1.33
C LYS A 148 -4.57 18.40 -2.62
N LYS A 149 -4.17 19.03 -3.74
CA LYS A 149 -4.84 18.89 -5.04
C LYS A 149 -4.88 17.43 -5.50
N LEU A 150 -3.75 16.72 -5.42
CA LEU A 150 -3.68 15.32 -5.82
C LEU A 150 -4.56 14.43 -4.93
N ALA A 151 -4.45 14.58 -3.61
CA ALA A 151 -5.15 13.73 -2.67
C ALA A 151 -6.65 13.99 -2.64
N ASP A 152 -7.09 15.25 -2.72
CA ASP A 152 -8.50 15.61 -2.72
C ASP A 152 -9.26 14.98 -3.89
N GLU A 153 -8.65 14.98 -5.09
CA GLU A 153 -9.29 14.42 -6.27
C GLU A 153 -9.52 12.90 -6.10
N ILE A 154 -8.55 12.19 -5.53
CA ILE A 154 -8.65 10.76 -5.23
C ILE A 154 -9.69 10.53 -4.13
N PHE A 155 -9.62 11.27 -3.02
CA PHE A 155 -10.55 11.10 -1.89
C PHE A 155 -11.99 11.40 -2.29
N LYS A 156 -12.23 12.44 -3.09
CA LYS A 156 -13.57 12.78 -3.56
C LYS A 156 -14.16 11.67 -4.43
N ARG A 157 -13.44 11.18 -5.43
CA ARG A 157 -13.90 10.09 -6.31
C ARG A 157 -14.07 8.77 -5.54
N PHE A 158 -13.15 8.50 -4.62
CA PHE A 158 -13.28 7.34 -3.72
C PHE A 158 -14.56 7.43 -2.89
N LEU A 159 -14.85 8.60 -2.29
CA LEU A 159 -16.01 8.80 -1.43
C LEU A 159 -17.32 8.64 -2.21
N GLU A 160 -17.39 9.17 -3.43
CA GLU A 160 -18.53 9.01 -4.33
C GLU A 160 -18.83 7.52 -4.62
N ASP A 161 -17.81 6.75 -5.02
CA ASP A 161 -17.96 5.31 -5.30
C ASP A 161 -18.25 4.49 -4.03
N PHE A 162 -17.62 4.85 -2.91
CA PHE A 162 -17.86 4.21 -1.62
C PHE A 162 -19.32 4.36 -1.19
N GLN A 163 -19.88 5.58 -1.27
CA GLN A 163 -21.28 5.83 -0.93
C GLN A 163 -22.25 5.19 -1.94
N ALA A 164 -21.89 5.14 -3.22
CA ALA A 164 -22.72 4.49 -4.23
C ALA A 164 -22.82 2.97 -4.02
N LYS A 165 -21.70 2.32 -3.65
CA LYS A 165 -21.64 0.88 -3.36
C LYS A 165 -22.28 0.55 -2.02
N HIS A 166 -21.90 1.25 -0.96
CA HIS A 166 -22.27 0.90 0.42
C HIS A 166 -23.49 1.68 0.93
N LYS A 167 -24.68 1.33 0.42
CA LYS A 167 -25.95 2.03 0.74
C LYS A 167 -26.38 1.87 2.20
N HIS A 168 -25.98 0.77 2.84
CA HIS A 168 -26.25 0.52 4.25
C HIS A 168 -25.22 1.20 5.15
N LEU A 169 -24.15 1.82 4.64
CA LEU A 169 -23.23 2.62 5.44
C LEU A 169 -23.58 4.10 5.30
N HIS A 170 -23.74 4.79 6.42
CA HIS A 170 -24.00 6.22 6.44
C HIS A 170 -22.74 6.96 6.92
N VAL A 171 -22.07 7.63 5.98
CA VAL A 171 -20.88 8.45 6.24
C VAL A 171 -21.33 9.83 6.71
N PHE A 172 -20.98 10.21 7.93
CA PHE A 172 -21.38 11.51 8.51
C PHE A 172 -20.16 12.44 8.75
N ASN A 173 -18.93 11.91 8.68
CA ASN A 173 -17.73 12.72 8.74
C ASN A 173 -16.66 12.18 7.77
N ALA A 174 -16.10 13.03 6.93
CA ALA A 174 -15.02 12.71 6.01
C ALA A 174 -14.10 13.92 5.89
N VAL A 175 -12.92 13.85 6.53
CA VAL A 175 -11.97 14.96 6.64
C VAL A 175 -10.57 14.48 6.25
N ALA A 176 -9.95 15.16 5.28
CA ALA A 176 -8.58 14.92 4.86
C ALA A 176 -7.60 15.87 5.55
N HIS A 177 -6.49 15.30 6.01
CA HIS A 177 -5.44 15.96 6.76
C HIS A 177 -4.16 16.07 5.94
N TYR A 178 -3.62 17.27 5.90
CA TYR A 178 -2.35 17.63 5.27
C TYR A 178 -1.38 18.27 6.25
N ASP A 179 -1.86 18.55 7.46
CA ASP A 179 -1.20 19.26 8.55
C ASP A 179 -0.42 18.35 9.50
N GLU A 180 -0.28 17.07 9.18
CA GLU A 180 0.48 16.10 9.96
C GLU A 180 1.74 15.67 9.20
N ALA A 181 2.78 15.32 9.96
CA ALA A 181 4.01 14.77 9.41
C ALA A 181 3.74 13.44 8.68
N GLY A 182 4.06 13.38 7.39
CA GLY A 182 3.92 12.20 6.56
C GLY A 182 2.85 12.31 5.49
N ALA A 183 2.26 11.17 5.14
CA ALA A 183 1.37 11.03 3.98
C ALA A 183 -0.01 11.68 4.23
N PRO A 184 -0.61 12.33 3.21
CA PRO A 184 -1.98 12.80 3.29
C PRO A 184 -2.93 11.63 3.52
N HIS A 185 -3.87 11.83 4.42
CA HIS A 185 -4.84 10.80 4.78
C HIS A 185 -6.21 11.39 5.06
N MET A 186 -7.26 10.60 4.85
CA MET A 186 -8.63 10.96 5.14
C MET A 186 -9.19 10.06 6.23
N HIS A 187 -9.68 10.69 7.30
CA HIS A 187 -10.54 10.04 8.28
C HIS A 187 -11.97 10.04 7.75
N MET A 188 -12.55 8.86 7.58
CA MET A 188 -13.94 8.69 7.16
C MET A 188 -14.70 7.91 8.23
N THR A 189 -15.55 8.62 8.96
CA THR A 189 -16.37 8.09 10.06
C THR A 189 -17.81 7.82 9.58
N PHE A 190 -18.32 6.64 9.89
CA PHE A 190 -19.63 6.17 9.45
C PHE A 190 -20.29 5.24 10.48
N PHE A 191 -21.56 4.91 10.26
CA PHE A 191 -22.24 3.83 10.98
C PHE A 191 -23.08 2.98 10.01
N GLY A 192 -23.31 1.71 10.34
CA GLY A 192 -24.11 0.83 9.50
C GLY A 192 -25.59 0.80 9.85
N LYS A 193 -26.46 0.92 8.85
CA LYS A 193 -27.92 0.85 8.91
C LYS A 193 -28.38 -0.56 8.50
N ALA A 194 -28.30 -1.51 9.41
CA ALA A 194 -28.65 -2.89 9.08
C ALA A 194 -30.16 -3.13 9.06
N GLU A 195 -30.61 -3.90 8.07
CA GLU A 195 -32.03 -4.26 7.89
C GLU A 195 -32.31 -5.74 8.25
N GLY A 196 -33.57 -6.15 8.13
CA GLY A 196 -33.98 -7.57 8.24
C GLY A 196 -33.96 -8.11 9.67
N MET A 197 -33.99 -7.24 10.68
CA MET A 197 -33.91 -7.64 12.08
C MET A 197 -35.26 -8.16 12.61
N LYS A 198 -35.28 -9.39 13.16
CA LYS A 198 -36.51 -10.00 13.73
C LYS A 198 -37.05 -9.28 14.99
N LYS A 199 -36.26 -8.42 15.64
CA LYS A 199 -36.60 -7.75 16.92
C LYS A 199 -36.00 -6.36 16.97
N GLY A 200 -36.75 -5.41 17.54
CA GLY A 200 -36.33 -4.01 17.68
C GLY A 200 -36.84 -3.16 16.52
N LEU A 201 -36.15 -2.05 16.25
CA LEU A 201 -36.39 -1.20 15.09
C LEU A 201 -36.11 -1.99 13.79
N ARG A 202 -36.79 -1.61 12.70
CA ARG A 202 -36.58 -2.13 11.33
C ARG A 202 -35.14 -1.93 10.86
N LEU A 203 -34.58 -0.77 11.16
CA LEU A 203 -33.19 -0.38 10.93
C LEU A 203 -32.43 -0.33 12.26
N GLN A 204 -31.22 -0.89 12.31
CA GLN A 204 -30.38 -0.92 13.53
C GLN A 204 -28.93 -0.55 13.23
N PRO A 205 -28.22 0.11 14.17
CA PRO A 205 -26.81 0.48 14.05
C PRO A 205 -25.91 -0.74 14.23
N ARG A 206 -25.78 -1.54 13.17
CA ARG A 206 -24.98 -2.78 13.17
C ARG A 206 -24.07 -2.81 11.96
N THR A 207 -22.91 -2.18 12.09
CA THR A 207 -21.94 -2.01 11.01
C THR A 207 -21.58 -3.30 10.31
N THR A 208 -21.18 -4.36 11.03
CA THR A 208 -20.82 -5.64 10.40
C THR A 208 -21.93 -6.24 9.55
N ARG A 209 -23.19 -6.12 9.98
CA ARG A 209 -24.33 -6.65 9.23
C ARG A 209 -24.64 -5.78 8.02
N ALA A 210 -24.61 -4.46 8.19
CA ALA A 210 -24.75 -3.50 7.09
C ALA A 210 -23.69 -3.71 6.01
N ILE A 211 -22.43 -3.89 6.41
CA ILE A 211 -21.33 -4.26 5.49
C ILE A 211 -21.69 -5.54 4.75
N ALA A 212 -22.06 -6.62 5.46
CA ALA A 212 -22.40 -7.88 4.81
C ALA A 212 -23.54 -7.76 3.79
N GLN A 213 -24.49 -6.82 3.99
CA GLN A 213 -25.58 -6.54 3.05
C GLN A 213 -25.14 -5.81 1.78
N ASP A 214 -24.02 -5.07 1.85
CA ASP A 214 -23.45 -4.31 0.72
C ASP A 214 -22.30 -5.04 0.01
N LEU A 215 -21.72 -6.08 0.63
CA LEU A 215 -20.64 -6.86 0.03
C LEU A 215 -21.13 -7.72 -1.15
N ASP A 216 -20.24 -7.91 -2.12
CA ASP A 216 -20.48 -8.84 -3.22
C ASP A 216 -20.39 -10.29 -2.73
N GLY A 217 -21.25 -11.17 -3.27
CA GLY A 217 -21.27 -12.60 -2.94
C GLY A 217 -22.32 -13.00 -1.89
N ASP A 218 -22.05 -14.07 -1.14
CA ASP A 218 -23.02 -14.73 -0.25
C ASP A 218 -22.80 -14.41 1.24
N PHE A 219 -22.03 -13.38 1.57
CA PHE A 219 -21.68 -13.02 2.95
C PHE A 219 -22.90 -12.77 3.83
N TYR A 220 -23.89 -12.01 3.35
CA TYR A 220 -25.13 -11.79 4.09
C TYR A 220 -25.90 -13.10 4.32
N GLN A 221 -25.99 -13.95 3.29
CA GLN A 221 -26.68 -15.23 3.36
C GLN A 221 -26.03 -16.18 4.37
N LYS A 222 -24.69 -16.31 4.33
CA LYS A 222 -23.90 -17.04 5.32
C LYS A 222 -24.07 -16.48 6.73
N MET A 223 -24.15 -15.16 6.87
CA MET A 223 -24.43 -14.52 8.16
C MET A 223 -25.82 -14.89 8.68
N LEU A 224 -26.86 -14.89 7.82
CA LEU A 224 -28.21 -15.32 8.19
C LEU A 224 -28.26 -16.78 8.62
N GLU A 225 -27.57 -17.67 7.90
CA GLU A 225 -27.48 -19.10 8.24
C GLU A 225 -26.77 -19.32 9.57
N SER A 226 -25.69 -18.58 9.83
CA SER A 226 -24.99 -18.61 11.13
C SER A 226 -25.89 -18.13 12.27
N ASP A 227 -26.61 -17.02 12.08
CA ASP A 227 -27.56 -16.49 13.06
C ASP A 227 -28.69 -17.49 13.35
N GLN A 228 -29.19 -18.17 12.32
CA GLN A 228 -30.25 -19.17 12.44
C GLN A 228 -29.75 -20.42 13.19
N LYS A 229 -28.56 -20.94 12.86
CA LYS A 229 -27.93 -22.05 13.61
C LYS A 229 -27.74 -21.71 15.09
N LYS A 230 -27.29 -20.49 15.42
CA LYS A 230 -27.16 -20.02 16.81
C LYS A 230 -28.52 -19.95 17.51
N TYR A 231 -29.55 -19.49 16.82
CA TYR A 231 -30.90 -19.43 17.36
C TYR A 231 -31.46 -20.82 17.64
N ASP A 232 -31.32 -21.76 16.70
CA ASP A 232 -31.82 -23.13 16.82
C ASP A 232 -31.11 -23.87 17.96
N LEU A 233 -29.79 -23.74 18.06
CA LEU A 233 -29.03 -24.27 19.20
C LEU A 233 -29.47 -23.67 20.54
N ALA A 234 -29.71 -22.36 20.60
CA ALA A 234 -30.19 -21.71 21.81
C ALA A 234 -31.61 -22.14 22.19
N LYS A 235 -32.47 -22.41 21.20
CA LYS A 235 -33.83 -22.94 21.39
C LYS A 235 -33.77 -24.37 21.94
N GLU A 236 -32.98 -25.23 21.33
CA GLU A 236 -32.79 -26.62 21.77
C GLU A 236 -32.22 -26.68 23.19
N ASN A 237 -31.22 -25.85 23.51
CA ASN A 237 -30.66 -25.78 24.86
C ASN A 237 -31.68 -25.35 25.93
N ARG A 238 -32.67 -24.52 25.58
CA ARG A 238 -33.77 -24.18 26.51
C ARG A 238 -34.71 -25.36 26.72
N GLU A 239 -35.00 -26.12 25.67
CA GLU A 239 -35.84 -27.31 25.74
C GLU A 239 -35.16 -28.43 26.56
N ARG A 240 -33.87 -28.68 26.32
CA ARG A 240 -33.04 -29.59 27.11
C ARG A 240 -33.01 -29.20 28.60
N LYS A 241 -32.82 -27.92 28.90
CA LYS A 241 -32.87 -27.43 30.30
C LYS A 241 -34.23 -27.67 30.96
N ARG A 242 -35.35 -27.53 30.24
CA ARG A 242 -36.69 -27.85 30.77
C ARG A 242 -36.87 -29.35 31.01
N GLN A 243 -36.17 -30.18 30.25
CA GLN A 243 -36.17 -31.63 30.38
C GLN A 243 -35.12 -32.15 31.39
N GLY A 244 -34.35 -31.26 32.05
CA GLY A 244 -33.29 -31.65 32.97
C GLY A 244 -32.04 -32.22 32.29
N LEU A 245 -31.88 -32.03 30.98
CA LEU A 245 -30.73 -32.48 30.20
C LEU A 245 -29.64 -31.40 30.13
N GLU A 246 -28.39 -31.84 30.06
CA GLU A 246 -27.22 -30.98 29.84
C GLU A 246 -27.30 -30.24 28.50
N PRO A 247 -26.83 -28.98 28.42
CA PRO A 247 -26.84 -28.19 27.20
C PRO A 247 -25.84 -28.73 26.18
N LEU A 248 -26.24 -28.70 24.90
CA LEU A 248 -25.34 -28.97 23.78
C LEU A 248 -24.32 -27.85 23.64
N GLN A 249 -23.07 -28.24 23.44
CA GLN A 249 -22.01 -27.32 23.03
C GLN A 249 -22.09 -27.12 21.53
N GLY A 250 -22.19 -25.87 21.09
CA GLY A 250 -22.08 -25.54 19.67
C GLY A 250 -20.66 -25.76 19.18
N ASP A 251 -20.51 -26.18 17.92
CA ASP A 251 -19.21 -26.24 17.27
C ASP A 251 -18.59 -24.83 17.21
N ARG A 252 -17.53 -24.60 18.01
CA ARG A 252 -16.83 -23.31 18.06
C ARG A 252 -15.94 -23.10 16.85
N LYS A 253 -15.47 -24.17 16.18
CA LYS A 253 -14.56 -24.11 15.02
C LYS A 253 -15.34 -23.97 13.71
N GLY A 254 -16.48 -24.64 13.54
CA GLY A 254 -17.40 -24.46 12.41
C GLY A 254 -18.18 -23.13 12.40
N ASN A 255 -18.08 -22.35 13.49
CA ASN A 255 -18.59 -21.00 13.64
C ASN A 255 -17.46 -19.94 13.58
N MET A 256 -16.36 -20.21 12.87
CA MET A 256 -15.37 -19.17 12.52
C MET A 256 -16.14 -17.96 11.96
N SER A 257 -15.87 -16.81 12.56
CA SER A 257 -16.86 -15.75 12.62
C SER A 257 -17.07 -15.15 11.22
N ALA A 258 -18.23 -15.37 10.62
CA ALA A 258 -18.64 -14.69 9.39
C ALA A 258 -18.40 -13.17 9.47
N SER A 259 -18.37 -12.59 10.67
CA SER A 259 -17.98 -11.19 10.92
C SER A 259 -16.52 -10.84 10.60
N ALA A 260 -15.55 -11.72 10.86
CA ALA A 260 -14.14 -11.48 10.59
C ALA A 260 -13.86 -11.52 9.07
N ASP A 261 -14.50 -12.47 8.37
CA ASP A 261 -14.41 -12.57 6.92
C ASP A 261 -15.07 -11.36 6.24
N VAL A 262 -16.20 -10.87 6.79
CA VAL A 262 -16.90 -9.68 6.31
C VAL A 262 -16.02 -8.43 6.38
N TYR A 263 -15.38 -8.13 7.51
CA TYR A 263 -14.52 -6.94 7.61
C TYR A 263 -13.27 -7.07 6.73
N THR A 264 -12.70 -8.28 6.63
CA THR A 264 -11.53 -8.52 5.77
C THR A 264 -11.88 -8.26 4.30
N GLN A 265 -13.01 -8.79 3.83
CA GLN A 265 -13.48 -8.56 2.47
C GLN A 265 -13.83 -7.08 2.24
N PHE A 266 -14.49 -6.43 3.21
CA PHE A 266 -14.81 -5.01 3.14
C PHE A 266 -13.57 -4.13 2.97
N LEU A 267 -12.51 -4.38 3.75
CA LEU A 267 -11.27 -3.63 3.62
C LEU A 267 -10.57 -3.91 2.28
N ALA A 268 -10.62 -5.14 1.79
CA ALA A 268 -10.09 -5.50 0.48
C ALA A 268 -10.82 -4.76 -0.66
N GLU A 269 -12.15 -4.78 -0.68
CA GLU A 269 -12.96 -4.07 -1.68
C GLU A 269 -12.79 -2.55 -1.56
N THR A 270 -12.78 -2.02 -0.33
CA THR A 270 -12.55 -0.59 -0.09
C THR A 270 -11.17 -0.16 -0.61
N LYS A 271 -10.13 -0.96 -0.35
CA LYS A 271 -8.79 -0.71 -0.88
C LYS A 271 -8.77 -0.81 -2.41
N GLN A 272 -9.55 -1.70 -3.00
CA GLN A 272 -9.64 -1.83 -4.46
C GLN A 272 -10.26 -0.57 -5.09
N ILE A 273 -11.35 -0.03 -4.53
CA ILE A 273 -11.94 1.25 -4.97
C ILE A 273 -10.88 2.36 -4.96
N LEU A 274 -10.10 2.46 -3.88
CA LEU A 274 -9.03 3.45 -3.75
C LEU A 274 -7.95 3.27 -4.83
N ILE A 275 -7.51 2.03 -5.07
CA ILE A 275 -6.51 1.70 -6.11
C ILE A 275 -7.02 2.10 -7.49
N ASP A 276 -8.28 1.80 -7.80
CA ASP A 276 -8.86 2.09 -9.09
C ASP A 276 -8.95 3.61 -9.32
N LYS A 277 -9.38 4.39 -8.32
CA LYS A 277 -9.42 5.86 -8.41
C LYS A 277 -8.05 6.51 -8.47
N ALA A 278 -7.07 5.97 -7.76
CA ALA A 278 -5.69 6.43 -7.90
C ALA A 278 -5.15 6.17 -9.32
N ARG A 279 -5.46 4.99 -9.90
CA ARG A 279 -5.04 4.62 -11.26
C ARG A 279 -5.68 5.47 -12.34
N GLU A 280 -6.97 5.79 -12.22
CA GLU A 280 -7.66 6.72 -13.12
C GLU A 280 -6.99 8.11 -13.18
N LEU A 281 -6.29 8.49 -12.10
CA LEU A 281 -5.57 9.76 -11.96
C LEU A 281 -4.06 9.64 -12.25
N GLY A 282 -3.62 8.51 -12.82
CA GLY A 282 -2.24 8.29 -13.24
C GLY A 282 -1.26 7.93 -12.11
N LEU A 283 -1.76 7.57 -10.93
CA LEU A 283 -0.96 6.97 -9.86
C LEU A 283 -0.91 5.44 -10.00
N GLU A 284 0.29 4.90 -10.01
CA GLU A 284 0.52 3.46 -10.02
C GLU A 284 0.65 2.95 -8.58
N TYR A 285 -0.26 2.07 -8.16
CA TYR A 285 -0.19 1.44 -6.85
C TYR A 285 0.99 0.48 -6.75
N VAL A 286 1.85 0.68 -5.75
CA VAL A 286 2.89 -0.29 -5.38
C VAL A 286 2.45 -1.03 -4.14
N ALA A 287 2.41 -2.36 -4.23
CA ALA A 287 2.17 -3.20 -3.07
C ALA A 287 3.30 -3.04 -2.06
N THR A 288 3.01 -2.36 -0.95
CA THR A 288 3.84 -2.46 0.25
C THR A 288 3.53 -3.81 0.88
N GLY A 289 4.54 -4.67 1.03
CA GLY A 289 4.40 -5.99 1.61
C GLY A 289 3.63 -5.93 2.93
N THR A 290 2.69 -6.85 3.13
CA THR A 290 2.15 -7.12 4.46
C THR A 290 3.32 -7.52 5.34
N HIS A 291 3.50 -6.81 6.46
CA HIS A 291 4.52 -7.11 7.46
C HIS A 291 4.47 -8.59 7.85
N ASP A 292 5.36 -9.37 7.26
CA ASP A 292 5.84 -10.62 7.82
C ASP A 292 7.26 -10.32 8.28
N PHE A 293 7.50 -10.45 9.58
CA PHE A 293 8.68 -9.93 10.29
C PHE A 293 10.01 -10.63 9.91
N GLY A 294 9.99 -11.54 8.93
CA GLY A 294 11.08 -12.46 8.63
C GLY A 294 12.06 -12.07 7.52
N ASP A 295 11.80 -11.00 6.74
CA ASP A 295 12.60 -10.71 5.52
C ASP A 295 13.16 -9.27 5.47
N MET A 296 13.39 -8.66 6.64
CA MET A 296 14.02 -7.34 6.72
C MET A 296 15.49 -7.35 6.31
N ASP A 297 16.19 -8.47 6.47
CA ASP A 297 17.63 -8.52 6.22
C ASP A 297 17.93 -8.55 4.71
N HIS A 298 17.16 -9.31 3.93
CA HIS A 298 17.34 -9.39 2.49
C HIS A 298 16.95 -8.09 1.77
N PHE A 299 15.93 -7.38 2.28
CA PHE A 299 15.53 -6.05 1.79
C PHE A 299 16.51 -4.96 2.21
N LYS A 300 16.98 -4.95 3.46
CA LYS A 300 18.02 -4.02 3.91
C LYS A 300 19.30 -4.20 3.12
N GLU A 301 19.68 -5.44 2.79
CA GLU A 301 20.91 -5.73 2.05
C GLU A 301 20.80 -5.34 0.57
N ALA A 302 19.64 -5.55 -0.06
CA ALA A 302 19.38 -5.09 -1.43
C ALA A 302 19.32 -3.55 -1.54
N VAL A 303 18.66 -2.88 -0.59
CA VAL A 303 18.60 -1.42 -0.52
C VAL A 303 19.97 -0.83 -0.17
N LYS A 304 20.74 -1.47 0.72
CA LYS A 304 22.11 -1.08 1.06
C LYS A 304 23.04 -1.17 -0.15
N LYS A 305 22.99 -2.27 -0.92
CA LYS A 305 23.73 -2.41 -2.18
C LYS A 305 23.35 -1.34 -3.21
N GLY A 306 22.05 -1.09 -3.40
CA GLY A 306 21.58 -0.04 -4.32
C GLY A 306 21.99 1.37 -3.89
N LYS A 307 22.02 1.66 -2.58
CA LYS A 307 22.53 2.92 -2.03
C LYS A 307 24.04 3.06 -2.20
N GLU A 308 24.80 2.00 -1.94
CA GLU A 308 26.26 1.99 -2.07
C GLU A 308 26.72 2.13 -3.52
N GLU A 309 25.99 1.58 -4.48
CA GLU A 309 26.26 1.75 -5.92
C GLU A 309 25.95 3.18 -6.38
N ALA A 310 24.82 3.76 -5.97
CA ALA A 310 24.47 5.14 -6.28
C ALA A 310 25.41 6.16 -5.62
N ASP A 311 25.81 5.94 -4.37
CA ASP A 311 26.75 6.82 -3.65
C ASP A 311 28.17 6.77 -4.26
N LYS A 312 28.59 5.64 -4.83
CA LYS A 312 29.86 5.55 -5.58
C LYS A 312 29.83 6.37 -6.88
N GLU A 313 28.74 6.28 -7.63
CA GLU A 313 28.58 7.00 -8.91
C GLU A 313 28.49 8.52 -8.67
N VAL A 314 27.75 8.95 -7.64
CA VAL A 314 27.64 10.36 -7.25
C VAL A 314 28.96 10.91 -6.69
N ASN A 315 29.73 10.11 -5.93
CA ASN A 315 31.03 10.55 -5.41
C ASN A 315 32.10 10.65 -6.50
N GLN A 316 32.10 9.76 -7.50
CA GLN A 316 32.96 9.89 -8.68
C GLN A 316 32.66 11.17 -9.45
N TYR A 317 31.37 11.44 -9.74
CA TYR A 317 30.97 12.66 -10.43
C TYR A 317 31.33 13.93 -9.64
N LYS A 318 31.18 13.93 -8.31
CA LYS A 318 31.59 15.04 -7.43
C LYS A 318 33.10 15.28 -7.47
N GLN A 319 33.91 14.22 -7.43
CA GLN A 319 35.37 14.36 -7.46
C GLN A 319 35.85 14.91 -8.81
N GLU A 320 35.29 14.44 -9.92
CA GLU A 320 35.61 14.96 -11.26
C GLU A 320 35.28 16.45 -11.40
N LYS A 321 34.11 16.88 -10.89
CA LYS A 321 33.71 18.30 -10.93
C LYS A 321 34.51 19.18 -9.99
N LEU A 322 34.92 18.67 -8.83
CA LEU A 322 35.80 19.39 -7.90
C LEU A 322 37.20 19.63 -8.48
N GLU A 323 37.75 18.66 -9.22
CA GLU A 323 39.04 18.82 -9.91
C GLU A 323 38.96 19.78 -11.10
N GLU A 324 37.82 19.83 -11.80
CA GLU A 324 37.55 20.80 -12.86
C GLU A 324 37.46 22.23 -12.30
N ILE A 325 36.77 22.42 -11.16
CA ILE A 325 36.69 23.70 -10.45
C ILE A 325 38.08 24.17 -9.97
N LYS A 326 38.90 23.28 -9.40
CA LYS A 326 40.27 23.63 -8.97
C LYS A 326 41.14 24.11 -10.14
N LYS A 327 41.02 23.49 -11.31
CA LYS A 327 41.76 23.93 -12.52
C LYS A 327 41.34 25.34 -12.94
N LEU A 328 40.03 25.62 -12.92
CA LEU A 328 39.50 26.94 -13.23
C LEU A 328 39.94 28.01 -12.21
N ASP A 329 39.94 27.69 -10.91
CA ASP A 329 40.43 28.61 -9.87
C ASP A 329 41.93 28.92 -10.04
N THR A 330 42.73 27.93 -10.43
CA THR A 330 44.16 28.14 -10.69
C THR A 330 44.38 29.06 -11.89
N GLU A 331 43.60 28.88 -12.97
CA GLU A 331 43.68 29.70 -14.17
C GLU A 331 43.19 31.14 -13.93
N ILE A 332 42.15 31.33 -13.10
CA ILE A 332 41.65 32.65 -12.69
C ILE A 332 42.71 33.38 -11.87
N ASN A 333 43.35 32.70 -10.91
CA ASN A 333 44.39 33.30 -10.07
C ASN A 333 45.62 33.72 -10.89
N ASP A 334 46.05 32.90 -11.86
CA ASP A 334 47.15 33.25 -12.77
C ASP A 334 46.83 34.46 -13.64
N LYS A 335 45.58 34.57 -14.13
CA LYS A 335 45.12 35.72 -14.92
C LYS A 335 45.03 36.99 -14.07
N GLN A 336 44.61 36.88 -12.81
CA GLN A 336 44.59 38.01 -11.88
C GLN A 336 46.00 38.49 -11.50
N ALA A 337 46.95 37.58 -11.30
CA ALA A 337 48.35 37.92 -11.04
C ALA A 337 48.99 38.68 -12.21
N LYS A 338 48.78 38.20 -13.45
CA LYS A 338 49.26 38.87 -14.67
C LYS A 338 48.67 40.26 -14.84
N LYS A 339 47.38 40.45 -14.49
CA LYS A 339 46.73 41.77 -14.50
C LYS A 339 47.36 42.74 -13.49
N GLN A 340 47.59 42.30 -12.26
CA GLN A 340 48.23 43.14 -11.23
C GLN A 340 49.68 43.52 -11.59
N GLU A 341 50.41 42.64 -12.28
CA GLU A 341 51.77 42.92 -12.73
C GLU A 341 51.80 43.93 -13.88
N ALA A 342 50.82 43.87 -14.80
CA ALA A 342 50.62 44.86 -15.85
C ALA A 342 50.26 46.24 -15.28
N ASP A 343 49.36 46.30 -14.28
CA ASP A 343 48.94 47.55 -13.63
C ASP A 343 50.12 48.24 -12.91
N LYS A 344 50.96 47.48 -12.19
CA LYS A 344 52.19 48.00 -11.55
C LYS A 344 53.20 48.54 -12.56
N THR A 345 53.27 47.94 -13.74
CA THR A 345 54.20 48.35 -14.80
C THR A 345 53.72 49.65 -15.46
N ALA A 346 52.40 49.80 -15.64
CA ALA A 346 51.79 51.03 -16.14
C ALA A 346 51.94 52.21 -15.16
N GLU A 347 51.76 52.01 -13.84
CA GLU A 347 51.97 53.05 -12.83
C GLU A 347 53.42 53.56 -12.80
N LYS A 348 54.41 52.64 -12.82
CA LYS A 348 55.83 53.02 -12.87
C LYS A 348 56.17 53.84 -14.13
N ALA A 349 55.63 53.46 -15.28
CA ALA A 349 55.85 54.21 -16.52
C ALA A 349 55.27 55.62 -16.43
N GLN A 350 54.13 55.79 -15.77
CA GLN A 350 53.46 57.08 -15.60
C GLN A 350 54.17 58.01 -14.60
N GLU A 351 54.72 57.47 -13.50
CA GLU A 351 55.57 58.24 -12.57
C GLU A 351 56.88 58.70 -13.23
N THR A 352 57.51 57.82 -14.00
CA THR A 352 58.77 58.14 -14.69
C THR A 352 58.56 59.23 -15.75
N ALA A 353 57.42 59.22 -16.45
CA ALA A 353 57.04 60.27 -17.39
C ALA A 353 56.78 61.63 -16.70
N LYS A 354 56.15 61.64 -15.52
CA LYS A 354 55.93 62.86 -14.73
C LYS A 354 57.24 63.45 -14.20
N GLN A 355 58.19 62.61 -13.78
CA GLN A 355 59.50 63.07 -13.32
C GLN A 355 60.33 63.66 -14.46
N ALA A 356 60.36 63.00 -15.63
CA ALA A 356 61.05 63.51 -16.81
C ALA A 356 60.46 64.83 -17.34
N GLN A 357 59.14 65.03 -17.20
CA GLN A 357 58.47 66.28 -17.56
C GLN A 357 58.80 67.41 -16.58
N LYS A 358 58.93 67.11 -15.29
CA LYS A 358 59.35 68.06 -14.26
C LYS A 358 60.82 68.46 -14.38
N ASP A 359 61.70 67.51 -14.68
CA ASP A 359 63.13 67.76 -14.93
C ASP A 359 63.35 68.59 -16.20
N ALA A 360 62.46 68.48 -17.20
CA ALA A 360 62.47 69.31 -18.41
C ALA A 360 61.94 70.73 -18.18
N GLU A 361 60.98 70.92 -17.26
CA GLU A 361 60.47 72.24 -16.86
C GLU A 361 61.48 73.00 -15.97
N ASP A 362 62.18 72.31 -15.06
CA ASP A 362 63.24 72.91 -14.22
C ASP A 362 64.49 73.30 -15.04
N ALA A 363 64.76 72.61 -16.15
CA ALA A 363 65.84 72.96 -17.09
C ALA A 363 65.54 74.20 -17.97
N LEU A 364 64.30 74.71 -17.97
CA LEU A 364 63.89 75.86 -18.80
C LEU A 364 63.99 77.22 -18.07
N GLN A 365 64.43 77.25 -16.80
CA GLN A 365 64.62 78.47 -16.00
C GLN A 365 66.04 78.62 -15.44
N SER A 366 67.02 78.93 -16.29
CA SER A 366 68.07 79.90 -15.93
C SER A 366 68.83 80.33 -17.18
N LYS A 367 69.02 81.65 -17.30
CA LYS A 367 69.52 82.37 -18.47
C LYS A 367 71.05 82.48 -18.49
N ASP A 368 71.56 82.39 -19.71
CA ASP A 368 72.69 83.12 -20.33
C ASP A 368 74.09 83.06 -19.66
N GLU A 369 75.07 82.38 -20.31
CA GLU A 369 76.12 83.05 -21.10
C GLU A 369 77.18 82.05 -21.67
N ALA A 370 77.09 81.87 -23.00
CA ALA A 370 78.13 81.65 -24.02
C ALA A 370 79.39 80.77 -23.77
N THR A 371 79.56 79.84 -24.73
CA THR A 371 80.81 79.24 -25.25
C THR A 371 81.46 78.06 -24.52
N ARG A 372 80.67 77.01 -24.28
CA ARG A 372 81.07 75.60 -24.49
C ARG A 372 79.87 74.70 -24.86
N GLU A 373 78.78 75.30 -25.34
CA GLU A 373 77.45 74.67 -25.40
C GLU A 373 77.00 74.28 -26.82
N GLU A 374 77.51 74.88 -27.91
CA GLU A 374 77.05 74.52 -29.26
C GLU A 374 77.40 73.08 -29.67
N ARG A 375 78.42 72.47 -29.06
CA ARG A 375 78.83 71.09 -29.35
C ARG A 375 78.00 70.07 -28.55
N ILE A 376 77.68 70.39 -27.30
CA ILE A 376 76.83 69.56 -26.43
C ILE A 376 75.35 69.71 -26.79
N ALA A 377 74.90 70.91 -27.18
CA ALA A 377 73.54 71.14 -27.65
C ALA A 377 73.26 70.45 -29.01
N ARG A 378 74.25 70.32 -29.90
CA ARG A 378 74.09 69.51 -31.12
C ARG A 378 74.02 68.01 -30.83
N GLU A 379 74.89 67.48 -29.97
CA GLU A 379 74.82 66.07 -29.55
C GLU A 379 73.51 65.77 -28.81
N ASN A 380 73.08 66.64 -27.89
CA ASN A 380 71.82 66.47 -27.15
C ASN A 380 70.59 66.67 -28.04
N ALA A 381 70.63 67.60 -29.01
CA ALA A 381 69.56 67.75 -30.00
C ALA A 381 69.49 66.53 -30.93
N GLU A 382 70.62 65.94 -31.31
CA GLU A 382 70.66 64.73 -32.13
C GLU A 382 70.21 63.48 -31.35
N LEU A 383 70.57 63.38 -30.07
CA LEU A 383 70.10 62.32 -29.17
C LEU A 383 68.60 62.44 -28.89
N ALA A 384 68.10 63.66 -28.65
CA ALA A 384 66.67 63.96 -28.48
C ALA A 384 65.89 63.70 -29.77
N LYS A 385 66.48 63.97 -30.95
CA LYS A 385 65.87 63.62 -32.25
C LYS A 385 65.79 62.11 -32.44
N LYS A 386 66.84 61.36 -32.07
CA LYS A 386 66.83 59.89 -32.10
C LYS A 386 65.84 59.29 -31.11
N GLN A 387 65.70 59.87 -29.92
CA GLN A 387 64.68 59.46 -28.94
C GLN A 387 63.25 59.82 -29.40
N ALA A 388 63.05 61.01 -29.97
CA ALA A 388 61.76 61.38 -30.55
C ALA A 388 61.38 60.47 -31.73
N GLU A 389 62.35 60.07 -32.56
CA GLU A 389 62.14 59.08 -33.61
C GLU A 389 61.87 57.67 -33.07
N SER A 390 62.51 57.25 -31.96
CA SER A 390 62.22 55.95 -31.34
C SER A 390 60.82 55.94 -30.73
N PHE A 391 60.42 56.99 -30.02
CA PHE A 391 59.07 57.11 -29.46
C PHE A 391 58.01 57.23 -30.56
N ARG A 392 58.29 57.93 -31.65
CA ARG A 392 57.38 57.99 -32.80
C ARG A 392 57.21 56.61 -33.44
N LYS A 393 58.28 55.82 -33.58
CA LYS A 393 58.19 54.44 -34.06
C LYS A 393 57.41 53.55 -33.12
N GLU A 394 57.59 53.70 -31.81
CA GLU A 394 56.88 52.92 -30.80
C GLU A 394 55.40 53.28 -30.71
N LEU A 395 55.07 54.57 -30.87
CA LEU A 395 53.69 55.05 -30.92
C LEU A 395 52.97 54.57 -32.19
N GLU A 396 53.65 54.56 -33.34
CA GLU A 396 53.10 53.98 -34.56
C GLU A 396 52.97 52.45 -34.46
N ARG A 397 53.89 51.76 -33.77
CA ARG A 397 53.76 50.33 -33.46
C ARG A 397 52.54 50.07 -32.56
N LEU A 398 52.34 50.85 -31.50
CA LEU A 398 51.20 50.73 -30.59
C LEU A 398 49.87 51.04 -31.28
N LYS A 399 49.83 52.01 -32.19
CA LYS A 399 48.63 52.26 -33.02
C LYS A 399 48.33 51.08 -33.94
N ALA A 400 49.35 50.49 -34.56
CA ALA A 400 49.18 49.30 -35.39
C ALA A 400 48.70 48.09 -34.57
N GLU A 401 49.24 47.91 -33.35
CA GLU A 401 48.83 46.84 -32.43
C GLU A 401 47.39 47.03 -31.92
N LYS A 402 47.01 48.28 -31.58
CA LYS A 402 45.63 48.60 -31.21
C LYS A 402 44.65 48.38 -32.38
N ALA A 403 45.02 48.79 -33.60
CA ALA A 403 44.18 48.55 -34.78
C ALA A 403 44.03 47.05 -35.09
N ALA A 404 45.10 46.26 -34.88
CA ALA A 404 45.03 44.80 -35.01
C ALA A 404 44.11 44.18 -33.94
N GLN A 405 44.22 44.63 -32.68
CA GLN A 405 43.33 44.17 -31.59
C GLN A 405 41.86 44.56 -31.83
N GLU A 406 41.58 45.77 -32.33
CA GLU A 406 40.21 46.19 -32.69
C GLU A 406 39.65 45.33 -33.85
N SER A 407 40.49 44.93 -34.80
CA SER A 407 40.11 44.00 -35.87
C SER A 407 39.80 42.60 -35.34
N GLU A 408 40.65 42.05 -34.46
CA GLU A 408 40.41 40.74 -33.83
C GLU A 408 39.15 40.75 -32.96
N LEU A 409 38.88 41.86 -32.25
CA LEU A 409 37.68 42.00 -31.43
C LEU A 409 36.41 42.02 -32.30
N ASN A 410 36.44 42.69 -33.46
CA ASN A 410 35.33 42.70 -34.40
C ASN A 410 35.07 41.31 -35.00
N GLU A 411 36.12 40.57 -35.39
CA GLU A 411 35.97 39.20 -35.89
C GLU A 411 35.40 38.25 -34.82
N LEU A 412 35.80 38.41 -33.56
CA LEU A 412 35.23 37.64 -32.45
C LEU A 412 33.76 38.01 -32.21
N SER A 413 33.40 39.29 -32.33
CA SER A 413 32.02 39.74 -32.19
C SER A 413 31.12 39.18 -33.30
N GLU A 414 31.60 39.11 -34.54
CA GLU A 414 30.87 38.48 -35.64
C GLU A 414 30.70 36.97 -35.41
N LYS A 415 31.75 36.26 -34.98
CA LYS A 415 31.65 34.83 -34.64
C LYS A 415 30.67 34.53 -33.51
N ILE A 416 30.60 35.41 -32.50
CA ILE A 416 29.63 35.27 -31.39
C ILE A 416 28.21 35.49 -31.91
N ALA A 417 28.00 36.45 -32.81
CA ALA A 417 26.69 36.68 -33.42
C ALA A 417 26.22 35.47 -34.25
N ASP A 418 27.10 34.91 -35.08
CA ASP A 418 26.82 33.72 -35.89
C ASP A 418 26.50 32.50 -35.01
N GLN A 419 27.30 32.24 -33.97
CA GLN A 419 27.05 31.15 -33.02
C GLN A 419 25.74 31.33 -32.23
N THR A 420 25.35 32.58 -31.95
CA THR A 420 24.09 32.89 -31.27
C THR A 420 22.89 32.60 -32.18
N LEU A 421 23.02 32.92 -33.47
CA LEU A 421 22.01 32.61 -34.49
C LEU A 421 21.83 31.09 -34.65
N GLU A 422 22.93 30.33 -34.78
CA GLU A 422 22.88 28.86 -34.85
C GLU A 422 22.26 28.23 -33.58
N LEU A 423 22.51 28.82 -32.40
CA LEU A 423 21.89 28.41 -31.15
C LEU A 423 20.39 28.70 -31.07
N GLU A 424 19.90 29.74 -31.73
CA GLU A 424 18.46 30.03 -31.83
C GLU A 424 17.78 29.08 -32.82
N GLU A 425 18.36 28.86 -33.99
CA GLU A 425 17.85 27.91 -34.99
C GLU A 425 17.74 26.48 -34.42
N THR A 426 18.76 26.02 -33.68
CA THR A 426 18.73 24.71 -33.02
C THR A 426 17.71 24.61 -31.88
N LYS A 427 17.39 25.71 -31.20
CA LYS A 427 16.31 25.75 -30.19
C LYS A 427 14.94 25.64 -30.85
N GLU A 428 14.73 26.30 -31.99
CA GLU A 428 13.49 26.21 -32.76
C GLU A 428 13.30 24.80 -33.33
N GLU A 429 14.35 24.19 -33.89
CA GLU A 429 14.31 22.81 -34.39
C GLU A 429 13.98 21.82 -33.26
N LYS A 430 14.57 22.00 -32.09
CA LYS A 430 14.27 21.18 -30.90
C LYS A 430 12.83 21.35 -30.43
N ALA A 431 12.30 22.58 -30.43
CA ALA A 431 10.91 22.85 -30.05
C ALA A 431 9.92 22.18 -31.03
N LEU A 432 10.23 22.19 -32.32
CA LEU A 432 9.43 21.51 -33.34
C LEU A 432 9.47 19.98 -33.18
N LEU A 433 10.65 19.42 -32.93
CA LEU A 433 10.81 17.98 -32.68
C LEU A 433 10.05 17.52 -31.42
N GLU A 434 9.99 18.38 -30.40
CA GLU A 434 9.26 18.10 -29.17
C GLU A 434 7.74 18.17 -29.37
N ALA A 435 7.26 19.09 -30.22
CA ALA A 435 5.86 19.14 -30.64
C ALA A 435 5.45 17.89 -31.44
N ASP A 436 6.27 17.47 -32.41
CA ASP A 436 6.04 16.24 -33.19
C ASP A 436 6.03 15.00 -32.29
N LYS A 437 6.97 14.90 -31.35
CA LYS A 437 7.03 13.79 -30.39
C LYS A 437 5.76 13.71 -29.53
N ASN A 438 5.22 14.85 -29.10
CA ASN A 438 3.98 14.89 -28.33
C ASN A 438 2.77 14.49 -29.18
N PHE A 439 2.69 14.97 -30.42
CA PHE A 439 1.65 14.55 -31.38
C PHE A 439 1.68 13.04 -31.65
N PHE A 440 2.86 12.46 -31.91
CA PHE A 440 2.99 11.02 -32.10
C PHE A 440 2.65 10.22 -30.83
N ARG A 441 2.99 10.74 -29.65
CA ARG A 441 2.63 10.10 -28.38
C ARG A 441 1.11 10.05 -28.19
N GLU A 442 0.39 11.12 -28.50
CA GLU A 442 -1.08 11.14 -28.44
C GLU A 442 -1.71 10.14 -29.42
N GLN A 443 -1.23 10.10 -30.66
CA GLN A 443 -1.68 9.13 -31.68
C GLN A 443 -1.43 7.68 -31.25
N VAL A 444 -0.27 7.39 -30.67
CA VAL A 444 0.04 6.05 -30.14
C VAL A 444 -0.88 5.70 -28.98
N GLN A 445 -1.14 6.64 -28.07
CA GLN A 445 -2.03 6.41 -26.94
C GLN A 445 -3.47 6.12 -27.39
N GLU A 446 -3.98 6.87 -28.37
CA GLU A 446 -5.31 6.65 -28.94
C GLU A 446 -5.42 5.27 -29.61
N ASN A 447 -4.38 4.86 -30.36
CA ASN A 447 -4.33 3.55 -30.99
C ASN A 447 -4.24 2.42 -29.97
N ILE A 448 -3.48 2.58 -28.88
CA ILE A 448 -3.43 1.61 -27.78
C ILE A 448 -4.82 1.44 -27.15
N SER A 449 -5.55 2.53 -26.91
CA SER A 449 -6.92 2.48 -26.39
C SER A 449 -7.86 1.72 -27.34
N LYS A 450 -7.82 2.02 -28.65
CA LYS A 450 -8.63 1.31 -29.67
C LYS A 450 -8.30 -0.18 -29.73
N ILE A 451 -7.02 -0.54 -29.68
CA ILE A 451 -6.57 -1.94 -29.68
C ILE A 451 -7.06 -2.65 -28.41
N SER A 452 -6.94 -2.01 -27.25
CA SER A 452 -7.41 -2.58 -25.98
C SER A 452 -8.92 -2.87 -25.99
N GLU A 453 -9.73 -1.93 -26.50
CA GLU A 453 -11.17 -2.15 -26.68
C GLU A 453 -11.48 -3.30 -27.65
N GLN A 454 -10.74 -3.41 -28.75
CA GLN A 454 -10.91 -4.50 -29.71
C GLN A 454 -10.50 -5.86 -29.10
N SER A 455 -9.38 -5.93 -28.38
CA SER A 455 -8.94 -7.14 -27.68
C SER A 455 -9.96 -7.60 -26.64
N ALA A 456 -10.58 -6.67 -25.91
CA ALA A 456 -11.66 -7.01 -24.96
C ALA A 456 -12.88 -7.61 -25.67
N LYS A 457 -13.30 -7.03 -26.80
CA LYS A 457 -14.40 -7.56 -27.62
C LYS A 457 -14.10 -8.94 -28.21
N ILE A 458 -12.87 -9.17 -28.67
CA ILE A 458 -12.42 -10.47 -29.19
C ILE A 458 -12.46 -11.52 -28.07
N SER A 459 -11.93 -11.20 -26.89
CA SER A 459 -11.94 -12.11 -25.74
C SER A 459 -13.38 -12.47 -25.31
N GLU A 460 -14.30 -11.51 -25.34
CA GLU A 460 -15.72 -11.77 -25.06
C GLU A 460 -16.35 -12.68 -26.12
N GLN A 461 -16.00 -12.51 -27.40
CA GLN A 461 -16.47 -13.36 -28.50
C GLN A 461 -15.91 -14.78 -28.39
N GLU A 462 -14.62 -14.94 -28.08
CA GLU A 462 -13.97 -16.23 -27.87
C GLU A 462 -14.62 -16.99 -26.70
N ALA A 463 -14.91 -16.29 -25.60
CA ALA A 463 -15.62 -16.89 -24.46
C ALA A 463 -17.04 -17.33 -24.84
N LYS A 464 -17.74 -16.59 -25.71
CA LYS A 464 -19.06 -16.99 -26.22
C LYS A 464 -18.97 -18.20 -27.17
N ILE A 465 -17.97 -18.24 -28.04
CA ILE A 465 -17.73 -19.38 -28.94
C ILE A 465 -17.43 -20.63 -28.14
N SER A 466 -16.52 -20.56 -27.16
CA SER A 466 -16.19 -21.70 -26.29
C SER A 466 -17.41 -22.22 -25.53
N LYS A 467 -18.26 -21.35 -24.98
CA LYS A 467 -19.52 -21.76 -24.34
C LYS A 467 -20.48 -22.44 -25.32
N ASN A 468 -20.57 -21.95 -26.55
CA ASN A 468 -21.41 -22.56 -27.57
C ASN A 468 -20.87 -23.91 -28.02
N GLU A 469 -19.56 -24.08 -28.16
CA GLU A 469 -18.92 -25.36 -28.48
C GLU A 469 -19.18 -26.41 -27.38
N ASP A 470 -19.01 -26.03 -26.11
CA ASP A 470 -19.31 -26.90 -24.97
C ASP A 470 -20.79 -27.30 -24.93
N PHE A 471 -21.69 -26.33 -25.17
CA PHE A 471 -23.13 -26.59 -25.22
C PHE A 471 -23.51 -27.55 -26.35
N MET A 472 -22.95 -27.36 -27.55
CA MET A 472 -23.19 -28.24 -28.69
C MET A 472 -22.61 -29.64 -28.45
N ALA A 473 -21.41 -29.74 -27.89
CA ALA A 473 -20.81 -31.02 -27.54
C ALA A 473 -21.64 -31.76 -26.47
N GLN A 474 -22.22 -31.04 -25.51
CA GLN A 474 -23.11 -31.61 -24.51
C GLN A 474 -24.42 -32.10 -25.13
N GLN A 475 -25.03 -31.34 -26.05
CA GLN A 475 -26.25 -31.78 -26.75
C GLN A 475 -26.01 -33.04 -27.60
N VAL A 476 -24.90 -33.09 -28.34
CA VAL A 476 -24.56 -34.26 -29.16
C VAL A 476 -24.43 -35.50 -28.29
N ARG A 477 -23.72 -35.41 -27.16
CA ARG A 477 -23.60 -36.53 -26.19
C ARG A 477 -24.95 -36.96 -25.64
N GLN A 478 -25.81 -36.01 -25.26
CA GLN A 478 -27.15 -36.33 -24.76
C GLN A 478 -28.02 -37.02 -25.82
N HIS A 479 -27.91 -36.62 -27.08
CA HIS A 479 -28.64 -37.25 -28.18
C HIS A 479 -28.11 -38.66 -28.47
N ASP A 480 -26.80 -38.87 -28.50
CA ASP A 480 -26.19 -40.19 -28.69
C ASP A 480 -26.58 -41.16 -27.57
N GLU A 481 -26.54 -40.70 -26.30
CA GLU A 481 -26.98 -41.47 -25.14
C GLU A 481 -28.48 -41.84 -25.23
N GLN A 482 -29.33 -40.91 -25.69
CA GLN A 482 -30.76 -41.19 -25.89
C GLN A 482 -31.02 -42.21 -26.99
N ILE A 483 -30.34 -42.08 -28.14
CA ILE A 483 -30.47 -43.00 -29.28
C ILE A 483 -30.06 -44.41 -28.84
N ASP A 484 -28.94 -44.52 -28.15
CA ASP A 484 -28.42 -45.79 -27.67
C ASP A 484 -29.35 -46.42 -26.60
N PHE A 485 -29.85 -45.64 -25.64
CA PHE A 485 -30.84 -46.09 -24.65
C PHE A 485 -32.13 -46.60 -25.31
N ILE A 486 -32.65 -45.89 -26.30
CA ILE A 486 -33.84 -46.31 -27.06
C ILE A 486 -33.56 -47.62 -27.80
N GLY A 487 -32.38 -47.77 -28.42
CA GLY A 487 -31.97 -49.01 -29.09
C GLY A 487 -31.90 -50.21 -28.15
N ARG A 488 -31.34 -50.02 -26.94
CA ARG A 488 -31.25 -51.09 -25.91
C ARG A 488 -32.62 -51.43 -25.31
N ARG A 489 -33.43 -50.43 -24.97
CA ARG A 489 -34.82 -50.63 -24.50
C ARG A 489 -35.66 -51.38 -25.52
N THR A 490 -35.53 -51.04 -26.80
CA THR A 490 -36.26 -51.70 -27.89
C THR A 490 -35.90 -53.19 -27.98
N ARG A 491 -34.60 -53.53 -27.89
CA ARG A 491 -34.14 -54.93 -27.85
C ARG A 491 -34.66 -55.69 -26.63
N ALA A 492 -34.66 -55.06 -25.45
CA ALA A 492 -35.17 -55.66 -24.21
C ALA A 492 -36.70 -55.93 -24.28
N LEU A 493 -37.48 -54.98 -24.82
CA LEU A 493 -38.92 -55.15 -25.03
C LEU A 493 -39.25 -56.25 -26.04
N GLN A 494 -38.48 -56.35 -27.14
CA GLN A 494 -38.60 -57.46 -28.09
C GLN A 494 -38.26 -58.81 -27.44
N GLY A 495 -37.29 -58.84 -26.52
CA GLY A 495 -36.96 -60.00 -25.71
C GLY A 495 -38.11 -60.42 -24.78
N LEU A 496 -38.73 -59.45 -24.08
CA LEU A 496 -39.90 -59.65 -23.22
C LEU A 496 -41.09 -60.23 -24.01
N GLU A 497 -41.36 -59.68 -25.20
CA GLU A 497 -42.43 -60.16 -26.05
C GLU A 497 -42.18 -61.61 -26.50
N LYS A 498 -40.94 -61.95 -26.91
CA LYS A 498 -40.56 -63.31 -27.29
C LYS A 498 -40.62 -64.30 -26.12
N ALA A 499 -40.17 -63.90 -24.93
CA ALA A 499 -40.19 -64.73 -23.74
C ALA A 499 -41.62 -64.96 -23.21
N SER A 500 -42.50 -63.97 -23.34
CA SER A 500 -43.91 -64.08 -22.93
C SER A 500 -44.72 -65.06 -23.78
N LYS A 501 -44.28 -65.34 -25.01
CA LYS A 501 -44.88 -66.33 -25.93
C LYS A 501 -44.44 -67.78 -25.67
N VAL A 502 -43.53 -68.03 -24.72
CA VAL A 502 -43.06 -69.39 -24.39
C VAL A 502 -43.98 -69.98 -23.30
N THR A 503 -44.88 -70.88 -23.69
CA THR A 503 -45.78 -71.60 -22.78
C THR A 503 -45.15 -72.89 -22.24
N TYR A 504 -45.41 -73.19 -20.97
CA TYR A 504 -44.94 -74.38 -20.27
C TYR A 504 -46.07 -75.41 -20.13
N ASP A 505 -45.85 -76.64 -20.56
CA ASP A 505 -46.65 -77.79 -20.16
C ASP A 505 -45.74 -78.88 -19.56
N GLU A 506 -46.27 -79.68 -18.62
CA GLU A 506 -45.48 -80.74 -17.94
C GLU A 506 -45.30 -81.99 -18.82
N LYS A 507 -45.69 -81.92 -20.10
CA LYS A 507 -45.57 -83.04 -21.04
C LYS A 507 -44.09 -83.23 -21.42
N GLY A 508 -43.62 -84.47 -21.30
CA GLY A 508 -42.24 -84.84 -21.64
C GLY A 508 -41.20 -84.56 -20.55
N VAL A 509 -41.61 -84.24 -19.31
CA VAL A 509 -40.71 -84.09 -18.16
C VAL A 509 -40.89 -85.26 -17.19
N PHE A 510 -39.83 -86.04 -16.97
CA PHE A 510 -39.84 -87.24 -16.15
C PHE A 510 -38.92 -87.08 -14.94
N LYS A 511 -39.35 -87.50 -13.75
CA LYS A 511 -38.54 -87.53 -12.52
C LYS A 511 -38.32 -88.95 -12.06
N THR A 512 -37.06 -89.39 -12.01
CA THR A 512 -36.67 -90.71 -11.52
C THR A 512 -35.38 -90.63 -10.70
N LEU A 513 -35.38 -91.26 -9.52
CA LEU A 513 -34.23 -91.33 -8.60
C LEU A 513 -33.55 -89.96 -8.35
N GLY A 514 -34.37 -88.91 -8.17
CA GLY A 514 -33.88 -87.55 -7.93
C GLY A 514 -33.31 -86.82 -9.15
N LYS A 515 -33.30 -87.45 -10.34
CA LYS A 515 -32.90 -86.84 -11.61
C LYS A 515 -34.12 -86.48 -12.46
N VAL A 516 -34.07 -85.31 -13.09
CA VAL A 516 -35.09 -84.84 -14.03
C VAL A 516 -34.57 -85.07 -15.45
N THR A 517 -35.34 -85.80 -16.27
CA THR A 517 -35.07 -86.01 -17.70
C THR A 517 -36.18 -85.33 -18.49
N MET A 518 -35.83 -84.52 -19.49
CA MET A 518 -36.80 -83.77 -20.29
C MET A 518 -36.47 -83.83 -21.78
N ASP A 519 -37.48 -83.64 -22.62
CA ASP A 519 -37.31 -83.57 -24.07
C ASP A 519 -36.41 -82.40 -24.50
N GLN A 520 -35.65 -82.58 -25.59
CA GLN A 520 -34.70 -81.59 -26.07
C GLN A 520 -35.35 -80.26 -26.45
N SER A 521 -36.56 -80.29 -27.02
CA SER A 521 -37.34 -79.08 -27.32
C SER A 521 -37.73 -78.31 -26.05
N HIS A 522 -38.03 -79.04 -24.97
CA HIS A 522 -38.37 -78.49 -23.66
C HIS A 522 -37.13 -77.86 -22.99
N TYR A 523 -35.96 -78.51 -23.10
CA TYR A 523 -34.69 -77.97 -22.66
C TYR A 523 -34.30 -76.68 -23.41
N GLU A 524 -34.44 -76.64 -24.73
CA GLU A 524 -34.13 -75.43 -25.53
C GLU A 524 -35.07 -74.26 -25.19
N ASN A 525 -36.33 -74.51 -24.88
CA ASN A 525 -37.26 -73.47 -24.40
C ASN A 525 -36.89 -72.94 -23.02
N LEU A 526 -36.51 -73.82 -22.08
CA LEU A 526 -36.00 -73.40 -20.76
C LEU A 526 -34.70 -72.61 -20.87
N LYS A 527 -33.78 -73.03 -21.75
CA LYS A 527 -32.52 -72.32 -22.01
C LYS A 527 -32.75 -70.92 -22.58
N LYS A 528 -33.70 -70.77 -23.53
CA LYS A 528 -34.09 -69.45 -24.06
C LYS A 528 -34.71 -68.55 -23.00
N LYS A 529 -35.51 -69.10 -22.08
CA LYS A 529 -36.10 -68.35 -20.96
C LYS A 529 -35.08 -67.99 -19.87
N ALA A 530 -34.07 -68.83 -19.64
CA ALA A 530 -32.97 -68.55 -18.72
C ALA A 530 -32.08 -67.40 -19.24
N GLY A 531 -31.67 -67.44 -20.51
CA GLY A 531 -30.87 -66.36 -21.12
C GLY A 531 -31.60 -65.02 -21.22
N PHE A 532 -32.94 -65.02 -21.14
CA PHE A 532 -33.74 -63.79 -21.06
C PHE A 532 -33.51 -63.01 -19.75
N PHE A 533 -33.39 -63.70 -18.61
CA PHE A 533 -33.09 -63.03 -17.34
C PHE A 533 -31.68 -62.44 -17.32
N ASP A 534 -30.73 -63.06 -18.01
CA ASP A 534 -29.38 -62.51 -18.22
C ASP A 534 -29.45 -61.21 -19.03
N SER A 535 -30.26 -61.16 -20.10
CA SER A 535 -30.45 -59.93 -20.90
C SER A 535 -31.13 -58.78 -20.14
N LEU A 536 -32.07 -59.08 -19.22
CA LEU A 536 -32.66 -58.08 -18.32
C LEU A 536 -31.66 -57.57 -17.28
N LYS A 537 -30.79 -58.47 -16.77
CA LYS A 537 -29.73 -58.12 -15.83
C LYS A 537 -28.68 -57.23 -16.50
N GLU A 538 -28.31 -57.52 -17.74
CA GLU A 538 -27.45 -56.65 -18.55
C GLU A 538 -28.09 -55.27 -18.76
N PHE A 539 -29.37 -55.21 -19.14
CA PHE A 539 -30.09 -53.93 -19.28
C PHE A 539 -30.15 -53.13 -17.96
N ALA A 540 -30.38 -53.79 -16.82
CA ALA A 540 -30.40 -53.13 -15.51
C ALA A 540 -29.01 -52.60 -15.10
N ASN A 541 -27.96 -53.40 -15.30
CA ASN A 541 -26.57 -52.98 -15.06
C ASN A 541 -26.18 -51.80 -15.94
N ASP A 542 -26.67 -51.79 -17.15
CA ASP A 542 -26.38 -50.78 -18.14
C ASP A 542 -27.12 -49.47 -17.85
N ILE A 543 -28.39 -49.50 -17.41
CA ILE A 543 -29.08 -48.32 -16.84
C ILE A 543 -28.25 -47.71 -15.69
N VAL A 544 -27.74 -48.55 -14.80
CA VAL A 544 -26.91 -48.10 -13.68
C VAL A 544 -25.59 -47.50 -14.20
N SER A 545 -25.00 -48.07 -15.25
CA SER A 545 -23.79 -47.52 -15.90
C SER A 545 -24.06 -46.18 -16.57
N THR A 546 -25.15 -46.05 -17.34
CA THR A 546 -25.57 -44.80 -17.98
C THR A 546 -25.82 -43.70 -16.95
N ILE A 547 -26.50 -44.02 -15.83
CA ILE A 547 -26.69 -43.07 -14.72
C ILE A 547 -25.34 -42.62 -14.14
N LYS A 548 -24.39 -43.55 -13.98
CA LYS A 548 -23.02 -43.22 -13.53
C LYS A 548 -22.22 -42.39 -14.54
N GLU A 549 -22.54 -42.49 -15.82
CA GLU A 549 -21.86 -41.73 -16.87
C GLU A 549 -22.43 -40.33 -17.08
N THR A 550 -23.62 -40.03 -16.54
CA THR A 550 -24.23 -38.70 -16.62
C THR A 550 -23.34 -37.62 -16.02
N SER A 551 -23.41 -36.42 -16.60
CA SER A 551 -22.68 -35.24 -16.11
C SER A 551 -23.01 -34.91 -14.66
N VAL A 552 -24.26 -35.12 -14.22
CA VAL A 552 -24.68 -34.89 -12.84
C VAL A 552 -23.99 -35.86 -11.88
N TYR A 553 -23.94 -37.16 -12.19
CA TYR A 553 -23.27 -38.13 -11.33
C TYR A 553 -21.75 -37.91 -11.29
N LYS A 554 -21.12 -37.63 -12.44
CA LYS A 554 -19.68 -37.33 -12.50
C LYS A 554 -19.33 -36.03 -11.76
N ALA A 555 -20.15 -35.00 -11.88
CA ALA A 555 -19.99 -33.76 -11.11
C ALA A 555 -20.12 -34.01 -9.61
N LEU A 556 -21.14 -34.77 -9.18
CA LEU A 556 -21.31 -35.14 -7.77
C LEU A 556 -20.11 -35.96 -7.26
N GLN A 557 -19.60 -36.89 -8.06
CA GLN A 557 -18.45 -37.72 -7.70
C GLN A 557 -17.17 -36.90 -7.59
N ALA A 558 -16.93 -35.97 -8.51
CA ALA A 558 -15.79 -35.04 -8.46
C ALA A 558 -15.88 -34.11 -7.25
N GLU A 559 -17.08 -33.65 -6.92
CA GLU A 559 -17.33 -32.81 -5.75
C GLU A 559 -17.08 -33.57 -4.45
N VAL A 560 -17.55 -34.82 -4.33
CA VAL A 560 -17.23 -35.70 -3.20
C VAL A 560 -15.73 -35.94 -3.07
N ALA A 561 -15.01 -36.17 -4.17
CA ALA A 561 -13.56 -36.35 -4.16
C ALA A 561 -12.83 -35.07 -3.70
N LYS A 562 -13.28 -33.89 -4.16
CA LYS A 562 -12.75 -32.59 -3.75
C LYS A 562 -12.96 -32.36 -2.25
N TRP A 563 -14.16 -32.62 -1.73
CA TRP A 563 -14.45 -32.49 -0.31
C TRP A 563 -13.62 -33.44 0.55
N LYS A 564 -13.37 -34.66 0.07
CA LYS A 564 -12.52 -35.63 0.75
C LYS A 564 -11.06 -35.16 0.84
N GLY A 565 -10.50 -34.64 -0.26
CA GLY A 565 -9.14 -34.10 -0.27
C GLY A 565 -8.98 -32.85 0.62
N LEU A 566 -9.98 -31.96 0.63
CA LEU A 566 -10.00 -30.80 1.53
C LEU A 566 -10.07 -31.24 3.01
N PHE A 567 -10.89 -32.24 3.31
CA PHE A 567 -10.99 -32.79 4.67
C PHE A 567 -9.67 -33.40 5.14
N GLU A 568 -8.98 -34.17 4.29
CA GLU A 568 -7.68 -34.76 4.59
C GLU A 568 -6.59 -33.68 4.78
N SER A 569 -6.58 -32.64 3.95
CA SER A 569 -5.66 -31.49 4.10
C SER A 569 -5.91 -30.72 5.40
N GLU A 570 -7.17 -30.47 5.75
CA GLU A 570 -7.54 -29.75 6.96
C GLU A 570 -7.24 -30.58 8.22
N GLN A 571 -7.34 -31.91 8.12
CA GLN A 571 -6.91 -32.83 9.18
C GLN A 571 -5.40 -32.75 9.43
N ALA A 572 -4.59 -32.69 8.36
CA ALA A 572 -3.14 -32.54 8.48
C ALA A 572 -2.74 -31.19 9.13
N LYS A 573 -3.38 -30.09 8.70
CA LYS A 573 -3.15 -28.76 9.32
C LYS A 573 -3.51 -28.72 10.80
N ASN A 574 -4.63 -29.35 11.19
CA ASN A 574 -4.99 -29.44 12.60
C ASN A 574 -3.96 -30.21 13.42
N ALA A 575 -3.35 -31.26 12.86
CA ALA A 575 -2.29 -32.02 13.54
C ALA A 575 -1.01 -31.17 13.73
N ASP A 576 -0.65 -30.33 12.78
CA ASP A 576 0.50 -29.44 12.91
C ASP A 576 0.24 -28.27 13.88
N LEU A 577 -0.98 -27.70 13.86
CA LEU A 577 -1.40 -26.71 14.85
C LEU A 577 -1.45 -27.29 16.28
N GLU A 578 -1.82 -28.56 16.45
CA GLU A 578 -1.74 -29.24 17.74
C GLU A 578 -0.30 -29.39 18.23
N LYS A 579 0.66 -29.68 17.34
CA LYS A 579 2.09 -29.70 17.71
C LYS A 579 2.58 -28.31 18.10
N GLU A 580 2.25 -27.29 17.34
CA GLU A 580 2.65 -25.91 17.62
C GLU A 580 2.06 -25.42 18.95
N LYS A 581 0.77 -25.70 19.19
CA LYS A 581 0.13 -25.41 20.48
C LYS A 581 0.86 -26.09 21.65
N ASN A 582 1.22 -27.36 21.51
CA ASN A 582 1.95 -28.09 22.55
C ASN A 582 3.35 -27.51 22.80
N ASN A 583 4.01 -26.97 21.78
CA ASN A 583 5.30 -26.28 21.94
C ASN A 583 5.12 -24.94 22.65
N LEU A 584 4.13 -24.13 22.25
CA LEU A 584 3.82 -22.86 22.89
C LEU A 584 3.38 -23.03 24.35
N GLU A 585 2.64 -24.09 24.69
CA GLU A 585 2.29 -24.40 26.08
C GLU A 585 3.56 -24.68 26.93
N LYS A 586 4.52 -25.45 26.40
CA LYS A 586 5.81 -25.69 27.07
C LYS A 586 6.63 -24.42 27.26
N ASP A 587 6.68 -23.56 26.24
CA ASP A 587 7.40 -22.29 26.33
C ASP A 587 6.74 -21.35 27.34
N ASN A 588 5.40 -21.33 27.41
CA ASN A 588 4.67 -20.56 28.42
C ASN A 588 4.96 -21.06 29.84
N ASP A 589 4.99 -22.38 30.03
CA ASP A 589 5.33 -22.99 31.32
C ASP A 589 6.77 -22.66 31.75
N LYS A 590 7.71 -22.68 30.80
CA LYS A 590 9.10 -22.26 31.04
C LYS A 590 9.18 -20.79 31.44
N LEU A 591 8.51 -19.90 30.70
CA LEU A 591 8.47 -18.47 31.02
C LEU A 591 7.81 -18.21 32.39
N ARG A 592 6.77 -18.96 32.76
CA ARG A 592 6.15 -18.86 34.10
C ARG A 592 7.13 -19.28 35.19
N GLN A 593 7.95 -20.30 34.94
CA GLN A 593 8.99 -20.72 35.87
C GLN A 593 10.08 -19.66 36.00
N GLU A 594 10.60 -19.13 34.89
CA GLU A 594 11.59 -18.05 34.87
C GLU A 594 11.08 -16.78 35.57
N LEU A 595 9.81 -16.41 35.35
CA LEU A 595 9.17 -15.30 36.04
C LEU A 595 9.08 -15.56 37.55
N GLY A 596 8.75 -16.78 37.95
CA GLY A 596 8.73 -17.21 39.35
C GLY A 596 10.10 -17.10 40.01
N ASP A 597 11.15 -17.53 39.32
CA ASP A 597 12.54 -17.44 39.79
C ASP A 597 12.98 -15.96 39.93
N LEU A 598 12.61 -15.09 38.98
CA LEU A 598 12.85 -13.65 39.07
C LEU A 598 12.11 -13.00 40.26
N TYR A 599 10.86 -13.40 40.52
CA TYR A 599 10.13 -12.94 41.71
C TYR A 599 10.82 -13.38 43.01
N TYR A 600 11.33 -14.61 43.05
CA TYR A 600 12.08 -15.13 44.20
C TYR A 600 13.40 -14.38 44.40
N GLN A 601 14.14 -14.11 43.32
CA GLN A 601 15.36 -13.28 43.38
C GLN A 601 15.06 -11.85 43.86
N ASN A 602 13.98 -11.23 43.39
CA ASN A 602 13.57 -9.89 43.83
C ASN A 602 13.19 -9.88 45.33
N ALA A 603 12.54 -10.94 45.82
CA ALA A 603 12.25 -11.10 47.25
C ALA A 603 13.54 -11.21 48.08
N ILE A 604 14.51 -12.01 47.63
CA ILE A 604 15.84 -12.10 48.25
C ILE A 604 16.56 -10.74 48.23
N SER A 605 16.55 -10.03 47.09
CA SER A 605 17.16 -8.70 46.98
C SER A 605 16.52 -7.68 47.92
N LYS A 606 15.20 -7.72 48.11
CA LYS A 606 14.50 -6.87 49.09
C LYS A 606 14.88 -7.20 50.53
N ASP A 607 15.04 -8.48 50.86
CA ASP A 607 15.46 -8.88 52.20
C ASP A 607 16.94 -8.57 52.46
N ILE A 608 17.81 -8.70 51.47
CA ILE A 608 19.20 -8.21 51.54
C ILE A 608 19.21 -6.69 51.74
N GLY A 609 18.39 -5.94 51.00
CA GLY A 609 18.24 -4.49 51.17
C GLY A 609 17.84 -4.10 52.59
N LYS A 610 16.85 -4.79 53.17
CA LYS A 610 16.44 -4.59 54.58
C LYS A 610 17.53 -4.96 55.58
N MET A 611 18.30 -6.02 55.32
CA MET A 611 19.44 -6.40 56.16
C MET A 611 20.56 -5.36 56.10
N CYS A 612 20.87 -4.84 54.90
CA CYS A 612 21.80 -3.73 54.72
C CYS A 612 21.32 -2.46 55.44
N GLU A 613 20.02 -2.17 55.42
CA GLU A 613 19.45 -1.05 56.18
C GLU A 613 19.57 -1.21 57.70
N LYS A 614 19.43 -2.44 58.20
CA LYS A 614 19.42 -2.74 59.64
C LYS A 614 20.80 -2.84 60.26
N TYR A 615 21.79 -3.37 59.53
CA TYR A 615 23.10 -3.75 60.10
C TYR A 615 24.27 -2.90 59.64
N LEU A 616 24.15 -2.11 58.56
CA LEU A 616 25.22 -1.21 58.12
C LEU A 616 25.07 0.18 58.75
N THR A 617 26.19 0.81 59.08
CA THR A 617 26.21 2.21 59.50
C THR A 617 25.97 3.15 58.31
N GLN A 618 25.61 4.42 58.55
CA GLN A 618 25.29 5.35 57.47
C GLN A 618 26.46 5.60 56.51
N GLU A 619 27.69 5.58 57.03
CA GLU A 619 28.90 5.74 56.23
C GLU A 619 29.16 4.53 55.32
N GLU A 620 28.93 3.32 55.84
CA GLU A 620 29.03 2.07 55.06
C GLU A 620 27.93 1.98 53.99
N LYS A 621 26.71 2.43 54.29
CA LYS A 621 25.62 2.53 53.31
C LYS A 621 25.99 3.49 52.16
N ASN A 622 26.49 4.67 52.49
CA ASN A 622 26.91 5.65 51.49
C ASN A 622 28.04 5.10 50.60
N LYS A 623 28.97 4.32 51.18
CA LYS A 623 30.04 3.64 50.43
C LYS A 623 29.51 2.52 49.53
N LEU A 624 28.51 1.76 50.01
CA LEU A 624 27.84 0.70 49.23
C LEU A 624 27.07 1.29 48.05
N TYR A 625 26.29 2.35 48.26
CA TYR A 625 25.52 3.00 47.18
C TYR A 625 26.43 3.62 46.13
N ARG A 626 27.53 4.28 46.52
CA ARG A 626 28.54 4.76 45.55
C ARG A 626 29.13 3.63 44.71
N LYS A 627 29.39 2.47 45.29
CA LYS A 627 29.87 1.30 44.53
C LYS A 627 28.81 0.74 43.58
N LEU A 628 27.54 0.74 43.98
CA LEU A 628 26.44 0.29 43.15
C LEU A 628 26.20 1.23 41.96
N ASP A 629 26.26 2.55 42.19
CA ASP A 629 26.15 3.56 41.13
C ASP A 629 27.32 3.46 40.14
N ASN A 630 28.56 3.34 40.64
CA ASN A 630 29.72 3.13 39.77
C ASN A 630 29.58 1.85 38.93
N ARG A 631 29.09 0.75 39.52
CA ARG A 631 28.87 -0.50 38.76
C ARG A 631 27.70 -0.42 37.79
N ALA A 632 26.72 0.46 38.04
CA ALA A 632 25.65 0.73 37.09
C ALA A 632 26.18 1.51 35.87
N GLN A 633 27.04 2.51 36.10
CA GLN A 633 27.73 3.24 35.03
C GLN A 633 28.68 2.34 34.23
N GLU A 634 29.48 1.51 34.89
CA GLU A 634 30.33 0.52 34.22
C GLU A 634 29.51 -0.45 33.35
N ARG A 635 28.29 -0.82 33.76
CA ARG A 635 27.40 -1.67 32.95
C ARG A 635 26.80 -0.94 31.75
N GLU A 636 26.44 0.34 31.89
CA GLU A 636 26.01 1.16 30.76
C GLU A 636 27.15 1.32 29.75
N GLU A 637 28.38 1.52 30.23
CA GLU A 637 29.58 1.54 29.37
C GLU A 637 29.87 0.17 28.73
N GLU A 638 29.75 -0.94 29.48
CA GLU A 638 29.88 -2.31 28.94
C GLU A 638 28.80 -2.60 27.87
N GLU A 639 27.54 -2.16 28.06
CA GLU A 639 26.46 -2.31 27.08
C GLU A 639 26.64 -1.41 25.85
N GLU A 640 27.15 -0.19 26.04
CA GLU A 640 27.46 0.73 24.95
C GLU A 640 28.69 0.25 24.16
N GLN A 641 29.63 -0.43 24.81
CA GLN A 641 30.77 -1.09 24.21
C GLN A 641 30.35 -2.36 23.45
N LEU A 642 29.45 -3.18 24.00
CA LEU A 642 28.81 -4.29 23.28
C LEU A 642 28.06 -3.82 22.04
N ARG A 643 27.37 -2.67 22.08
CA ARG A 643 26.74 -2.05 20.89
C ARG A 643 27.75 -1.55 19.86
N ARG A 644 28.95 -1.14 20.27
CA ARG A 644 30.03 -0.76 19.35
C ARG A 644 30.71 -1.98 18.74
N ASP A 645 30.85 -3.06 19.52
CA ASP A 645 31.48 -4.31 19.09
C ASP A 645 30.56 -5.13 18.16
N ASP A 646 29.23 -4.99 18.28
CA ASP A 646 28.25 -5.60 17.34
C ASP A 646 28.25 -4.94 15.94
N PHE A 647 29.01 -3.85 15.75
CA PHE A 647 29.26 -3.20 14.45
C PHE A 647 30.63 -3.55 13.83
N SER A 648 31.36 -4.50 14.42
CA SER A 648 32.66 -4.97 13.93
C SER A 648 32.58 -6.45 13.50
N TYR A 649 31.97 -6.71 12.34
CA TYR A 649 32.31 -7.91 11.57
C TYR A 649 33.33 -7.52 10.50
N ASP A 650 34.59 -7.85 10.79
CA ASP A 650 35.69 -7.93 9.84
C ASP A 650 35.28 -8.84 8.66
N TYR A 651 35.23 -8.26 7.46
CA TYR A 651 35.35 -9.00 6.21
C TYR A 651 36.84 -9.28 5.98
N ASP A 652 37.36 -10.36 6.56
CA ASP A 652 38.58 -11.00 6.10
C ASP A 652 38.53 -12.50 6.42
N ARG A 653 37.81 -13.25 5.56
CA ARG A 653 38.19 -14.57 5.02
C ARG A 653 37.17 -15.13 4.03
#